data_AF-A0A0C1ZMS0-F1
#
_entry.id   AF-A0A0C1ZMS0-F1
#
_cell.length_a   1.000
_cell.length_b   1.000
_cell.length_c   1.000
_cell.angle_alpha   90.00
_cell.angle_beta   90.00
_cell.angle_gamma   90.00
#
_symmetry.space_group_name_H-M   'P 1'
#
loop_
_entity.id
_entity.type
_entity.pdbx_description
1 polymer ?
#
loop_
_entity_poly.entity_id
_entity_poly.type
_entity_poly.pdbx_seq_one_letter_code
_entity_poly.pdbx_strand_id
1 'polypeptide(L)'
;MPQHILEGSKVKVRARVCDGKASTTNVTFVFFNDATEFERIPAQLPSVETLGDQGWVEAEVTAPDVDPTKKQYQLTYKVELAERTISDLPPFTVWPATGKLLVTPATAEHENMKGFRFRIKQNEAQQGDEKRVTEEAGTYEFDLIAGHAFTLEALPPYEITEWVKQDGHEVECKATMKFEADFFAPQAGTAKQYVNIAPADLTAATLGQDGIGTAVIVKMGVKGDPDRANVDKYGKEGLIIHFRATFGPKVGNGGIEKSTRNDPSYKTEVKKELDVDEVTGPDADKVYKGKLKMKADGTAELKLYLGLAGGDICKLEIAGSDTFLNDATIAADATLTFTNWRKSYYELLAADFYDTRELEDVDVGGVIHHDFPSAALTKLKALGDSVFIEYTWMQTHTFAPAAAPSGTILSKRFLEITNSEDSAYMLTDYTMRRLPTGVAWQGTHANLTNYIKLCDANYYWEHRGGAFPQTRTRFRVDTTTVKKELTVRATASGYFIPVSGLSASSGGTGSGSLWTPAGAVGIAWKAKINPDTYKTVIDPIAEDRPPGVDGANTRTLTITESNQNPAACSVTFTKPTIGHISTSVSATDKAAIEAWVQARFVPAQLKAHNNKVSVKVTGEAGNARRNSRVTAVKAIIQAKLDALAGTHRIAVHPGLDDAGVAREGTLTMNAVDMATSTRRSCIIELPAAAPTDPGSFVGAASATKCPITLDTYVEAHNEALGLCEGADVLAVFKKSQGAVDVCVTMHELGHSYGQAVYNGTDSPPVGMAVPKMFSEPESEARYKTNGSKGQVYTGHQHSGSHCAYGLSDAQKAQASYQVAGMGAAAACVMFGSGGVNRNFCPQCIDLIRGANLTAIPNVKGS
;
A
#
# COMPACT_ATOMS: atom_id res chain seq x y z
N MET A 1 17.10 -89.61 10.02
CA MET A 1 16.44 -88.33 9.68
C MET A 1 16.06 -88.40 8.21
N PRO A 2 14.88 -87.89 7.80
CA PRO A 2 14.53 -87.78 6.38
C PRO A 2 15.65 -87.02 5.66
N GLN A 3 16.08 -87.53 4.51
CA GLN A 3 17.04 -86.81 3.68
C GLN A 3 16.25 -85.88 2.76
N HIS A 4 16.57 -84.58 2.81
CA HIS A 4 15.95 -83.56 1.98
C HIS A 4 16.75 -83.42 0.69
N ILE A 5 16.08 -83.53 -0.45
CA ILE A 5 16.68 -83.40 -1.77
C ILE A 5 15.82 -82.49 -2.66
N LEU A 6 16.39 -81.97 -3.74
CA LEU A 6 15.63 -81.26 -4.78
C LEU A 6 15.09 -82.26 -5.81
N GLU A 7 14.02 -81.92 -6.51
CA GLU A 7 13.63 -82.60 -7.74
C GLU A 7 14.79 -82.62 -8.76
N GLY A 8 14.78 -83.60 -9.65
CA GLY A 8 15.90 -83.85 -10.57
C GLY A 8 17.18 -84.35 -9.89
N SER A 9 17.25 -84.39 -8.55
CA SER A 9 18.39 -84.98 -7.85
C SER A 9 18.46 -86.48 -8.09
N LYS A 10 19.66 -86.99 -8.35
CA LYS A 10 19.93 -88.43 -8.44
C LYS A 10 20.07 -89.02 -7.05
N VAL A 11 19.21 -89.98 -6.74
CA VAL A 11 19.18 -90.70 -5.47
C VAL A 11 19.74 -92.09 -5.70
N LYS A 12 20.88 -92.37 -5.06
CA LYS A 12 21.51 -93.68 -5.09
C LYS A 12 21.19 -94.45 -3.82
N VAL A 13 20.40 -95.51 -3.95
CA VAL A 13 20.06 -96.43 -2.84
C VAL A 13 20.84 -97.73 -2.98
N ARG A 14 21.18 -98.34 -1.85
CA ARG A 14 21.90 -99.62 -1.81
C ARG A 14 21.19 -100.58 -0.88
N ALA A 15 21.08 -101.83 -1.29
CA ALA A 15 20.56 -102.91 -0.47
C ALA A 15 21.61 -104.01 -0.36
N ARG A 16 21.77 -104.58 0.84
CA ARG A 16 22.61 -105.76 1.07
C ARG A 16 21.73 -106.99 1.26
N VAL A 17 21.99 -108.02 0.47
CA VAL A 17 21.44 -109.35 0.70
C VAL A 17 22.40 -110.10 1.63
N CYS A 18 21.98 -110.32 2.88
CA CYS A 18 22.83 -110.85 3.94
C CYS A 18 22.88 -112.39 4.00
N ASP A 19 21.92 -113.10 3.42
CA ASP A 19 21.82 -114.56 3.44
C ASP A 19 21.00 -115.09 2.23
N GLY A 20 21.37 -116.25 1.66
CA GLY A 20 20.72 -116.87 0.49
C GLY A 20 21.67 -117.54 -0.54
N LYS A 21 21.14 -118.46 -1.37
CA LYS A 21 21.86 -119.09 -2.50
C LYS A 21 21.83 -118.19 -3.75
N ALA A 22 22.91 -118.20 -4.53
CA ALA A 22 23.12 -117.41 -5.75
C ALA A 22 22.05 -117.52 -6.85
N SER A 23 21.10 -118.46 -6.75
CA SER A 23 20.08 -118.73 -7.76
C SER A 23 18.94 -117.70 -7.80
N THR A 24 18.83 -116.79 -6.83
CA THR A 24 17.92 -115.64 -6.86
C THR A 24 18.67 -114.37 -7.28
N THR A 25 18.79 -114.15 -8.59
CA THR A 25 19.67 -113.11 -9.16
C THR A 25 19.04 -111.73 -9.32
N ASN A 26 17.71 -111.62 -9.21
CA ASN A 26 17.00 -110.39 -9.55
C ASN A 26 16.49 -109.69 -8.30
N VAL A 27 17.16 -108.61 -7.90
CA VAL A 27 16.64 -107.64 -6.95
C VAL A 27 15.97 -106.53 -7.75
N THR A 28 14.78 -106.09 -7.36
CA THR A 28 14.12 -104.94 -8.01
C THR A 28 13.91 -103.84 -6.98
N PHE A 29 14.41 -102.65 -7.29
CA PHE A 29 14.08 -101.44 -6.54
C PHE A 29 12.84 -100.83 -7.17
N VAL A 30 11.81 -100.58 -6.35
CA VAL A 30 10.55 -99.98 -6.79
C VAL A 30 10.39 -98.66 -6.08
N PHE A 31 10.31 -97.56 -6.83
CA PHE A 31 10.26 -96.20 -6.32
C PHE A 31 8.84 -95.62 -6.45
N PHE A 32 8.44 -94.85 -5.45
CA PHE A 32 7.14 -94.21 -5.37
C PHE A 32 7.29 -92.71 -5.14
N ASN A 33 6.49 -91.93 -5.87
CA ASN A 33 6.22 -90.54 -5.57
C ASN A 33 4.95 -90.53 -4.69
N ASP A 34 5.14 -90.21 -3.42
CA ASP A 34 4.18 -90.46 -2.34
C ASP A 34 3.79 -91.96 -2.29
N ALA A 35 2.60 -92.29 -2.81
CA ALA A 35 2.05 -93.66 -2.86
C ALA A 35 1.95 -94.21 -4.30
N THR A 36 2.32 -93.42 -5.30
CA THR A 36 2.22 -93.80 -6.71
C THR A 36 3.56 -94.32 -7.19
N GLU A 37 3.59 -95.60 -7.58
CA GLU A 37 4.76 -96.20 -8.22
C GLU A 37 5.06 -95.46 -9.53
N PHE A 38 6.29 -95.02 -9.72
CA PHE A 38 6.69 -94.34 -10.96
C PHE A 38 7.87 -95.00 -11.67
N GLU A 39 8.71 -95.76 -10.95
CA GLU A 39 9.88 -96.41 -11.55
C GLU A 39 10.24 -97.75 -10.90
N ARG A 40 10.67 -98.70 -11.73
CA ARG A 40 11.22 -100.01 -11.32
C ARG A 40 12.60 -100.19 -11.92
N ILE A 41 13.61 -100.37 -11.07
CA ILE A 41 14.99 -100.53 -11.48
C ILE A 41 15.46 -101.94 -11.10
N PRO A 42 15.66 -102.85 -12.07
CA PRO A 42 16.25 -104.15 -11.79
C PRO A 42 17.75 -104.00 -11.47
N ALA A 43 18.20 -104.72 -10.45
CA ALA A 43 19.60 -104.83 -10.08
C ALA A 43 19.99 -106.31 -9.96
N GLN A 44 21.16 -106.66 -10.46
CA GLN A 44 21.65 -108.04 -10.46
C GLN A 44 22.72 -108.22 -9.40
N LEU A 45 22.59 -109.30 -8.62
CA LEU A 45 23.66 -109.76 -7.74
C LEU A 45 24.79 -110.40 -8.56
N PRO A 46 26.05 -110.24 -8.16
CA PRO A 46 27.16 -110.97 -8.79
C PRO A 46 26.95 -112.49 -8.64
N SER A 47 27.26 -113.24 -9.69
CA SER A 47 27.10 -114.70 -9.71
C SER A 47 28.23 -115.37 -8.92
N VAL A 48 28.03 -115.56 -7.62
CA VAL A 48 29.01 -116.17 -6.69
C VAL A 48 28.36 -117.20 -5.76
N GLU A 49 29.06 -118.28 -5.40
CA GLU A 49 28.53 -119.38 -4.58
C GLU A 49 28.03 -118.95 -3.18
N THR A 50 28.65 -117.92 -2.59
CA THR A 50 28.25 -117.31 -1.32
C THR A 50 28.37 -115.79 -1.42
N LEU A 51 27.33 -115.05 -1.01
CA LEU A 51 27.23 -113.60 -1.24
C LEU A 51 28.19 -112.75 -0.39
N GLY A 52 28.53 -113.16 0.84
CA GLY A 52 29.52 -112.49 1.70
C GLY A 52 29.46 -110.95 1.71
N ASP A 53 30.60 -110.29 1.42
CA ASP A 53 30.69 -108.83 1.23
C ASP A 53 30.29 -108.35 -0.17
N GLN A 54 29.98 -109.27 -1.09
CA GLN A 54 29.56 -108.99 -2.46
C GLN A 54 28.02 -108.94 -2.62
N GLY A 55 27.26 -109.08 -1.53
CA GLY A 55 25.79 -109.03 -1.53
C GLY A 55 25.18 -107.64 -1.71
N TRP A 56 25.94 -106.62 -2.13
CA TRP A 56 25.44 -105.27 -2.35
C TRP A 56 24.92 -105.09 -3.76
N VAL A 57 23.70 -104.58 -3.88
CA VAL A 57 23.11 -104.08 -5.12
C VAL A 57 22.74 -102.63 -4.96
N GLU A 58 22.81 -101.88 -6.06
CA GLU A 58 22.57 -100.45 -6.09
C GLU A 58 21.57 -100.11 -7.18
N ALA A 59 20.73 -99.11 -6.92
CA ALA A 59 19.90 -98.47 -7.94
C ALA A 59 20.04 -96.95 -7.80
N GLU A 60 20.01 -96.26 -8.93
CA GLU A 60 20.02 -94.80 -9.01
C GLU A 60 18.74 -94.36 -9.70
N VAL A 61 17.94 -93.54 -9.02
CA VAL A 61 16.71 -92.96 -9.55
C VAL A 61 16.85 -91.44 -9.62
N THR A 62 16.25 -90.81 -10.61
CA THR A 62 16.13 -89.33 -10.63
C THR A 62 14.80 -88.96 -9.99
N ALA A 63 14.81 -88.11 -8.97
CA ALA A 63 13.58 -87.68 -8.32
C ALA A 63 12.68 -86.93 -9.34
N PRO A 64 11.42 -87.36 -9.55
CA PRO A 64 10.47 -86.64 -10.40
C PRO A 64 10.26 -85.18 -9.96
N ASP A 65 9.73 -84.38 -10.88
CA ASP A 65 9.29 -83.01 -10.58
C ASP A 65 8.18 -83.04 -9.50
N VAL A 66 8.25 -82.08 -8.59
CA VAL A 66 7.20 -81.83 -7.61
C VAL A 66 6.00 -81.26 -8.37
N ASP A 67 4.79 -81.77 -8.09
CA ASP A 67 3.57 -81.20 -8.66
C ASP A 67 3.47 -79.71 -8.30
N PRO A 68 3.16 -78.80 -9.24
CA PRO A 68 3.06 -77.35 -9.00
C PRO A 68 2.16 -76.93 -7.82
N THR A 69 1.19 -77.77 -7.46
CA THR A 69 0.25 -77.56 -6.35
C THR A 69 0.77 -78.08 -5.00
N LYS A 70 1.86 -78.84 -5.00
CA LYS A 70 2.49 -79.42 -3.80
C LYS A 70 3.76 -78.66 -3.41
N LYS A 71 3.96 -78.51 -2.10
CA LYS A 71 5.18 -77.89 -1.54
C LYS A 71 6.38 -78.84 -1.55
N GLN A 72 6.09 -80.14 -1.49
CA GLN A 72 7.03 -81.25 -1.47
C GLN A 72 6.24 -82.55 -1.66
N TYR A 73 6.95 -83.66 -1.89
CA TYR A 73 6.40 -85.02 -1.80
C TYR A 73 7.40 -85.96 -1.12
N GLN A 74 6.95 -87.16 -0.73
CA GLN A 74 7.83 -88.20 -0.20
C GLN A 74 8.25 -89.17 -1.30
N LEU A 75 9.54 -89.22 -1.62
CA LEU A 75 10.11 -90.28 -2.43
C LEU A 75 10.39 -91.49 -1.53
N THR A 76 9.54 -92.51 -1.65
CA THR A 76 9.71 -93.78 -0.95
C THR A 76 10.19 -94.86 -1.90
N TYR A 77 10.77 -95.93 -1.37
CA TYR A 77 11.19 -97.06 -2.17
C TYR A 77 11.06 -98.35 -1.38
N LYS A 78 10.86 -99.46 -2.09
CA LYS A 78 10.92 -100.81 -1.55
C LYS A 78 11.87 -101.66 -2.38
N VAL A 79 12.38 -102.71 -1.77
CA VAL A 79 13.27 -103.68 -2.41
C VAL A 79 12.56 -105.02 -2.47
N GLU A 80 12.36 -105.53 -3.69
CA GLU A 80 11.74 -106.83 -3.96
C GLU A 80 12.82 -107.85 -4.33
N LEU A 81 12.85 -108.98 -3.61
CA LEU A 81 13.73 -110.12 -3.88
C LEU A 81 12.93 -111.42 -3.71
N ALA A 82 12.61 -112.08 -4.83
CA ALA A 82 11.74 -113.26 -4.86
C ALA A 82 10.41 -113.03 -4.12
N GLU A 83 10.10 -113.79 -3.06
CA GLU A 83 8.87 -113.67 -2.25
C GLU A 83 8.99 -112.67 -1.10
N ARG A 84 10.12 -111.94 -0.98
CA ARG A 84 10.36 -110.98 0.11
C ARG A 84 10.35 -109.54 -0.41
N THR A 85 9.66 -108.68 0.34
CA THR A 85 9.60 -107.23 0.10
C THR A 85 10.02 -106.49 1.35
N ILE A 86 10.96 -105.56 1.22
CA ILE A 86 11.34 -104.63 2.29
C ILE A 86 10.77 -103.26 1.93
N SER A 87 9.75 -102.81 2.67
CA SER A 87 9.01 -101.57 2.38
C SER A 87 9.14 -100.47 3.44
N ASP A 88 9.66 -100.77 4.62
CA ASP A 88 9.82 -99.82 5.72
C ASP A 88 11.21 -99.15 5.67
N LEU A 89 11.51 -98.51 4.55
CA LEU A 89 12.79 -97.86 4.29
C LEU A 89 12.66 -96.34 4.49
N PRO A 90 13.71 -95.65 4.97
CA PRO A 90 13.64 -94.21 5.21
C PRO A 90 13.29 -93.44 3.92
N PRO A 91 12.29 -92.55 3.95
CA PRO A 91 11.92 -91.76 2.79
C PRO A 91 12.90 -90.61 2.55
N PHE A 92 12.90 -90.10 1.32
CA PHE A 92 13.47 -88.80 0.98
C PHE A 92 12.33 -87.79 0.85
N THR A 93 12.48 -86.60 1.41
CA THR A 93 11.55 -85.50 1.16
C THR A 93 12.07 -84.70 -0.03
N VAL A 94 11.33 -84.73 -1.13
CA VAL A 94 11.70 -84.04 -2.37
C VAL A 94 11.05 -82.67 -2.39
N TRP A 95 11.88 -81.64 -2.52
CA TRP A 95 11.50 -80.25 -2.62
C TRP A 95 11.62 -79.78 -4.07
N PRO A 96 10.79 -78.82 -4.51
CA PRO A 96 10.94 -78.24 -5.82
C PRO A 96 12.26 -77.49 -5.93
N ALA A 97 12.91 -77.56 -7.09
CA ALA A 97 14.16 -76.85 -7.35
C ALA A 97 13.93 -75.35 -7.58
N THR A 98 12.76 -75.01 -8.13
CA THR A 98 12.36 -73.64 -8.44
C THR A 98 10.96 -73.33 -7.91
N GLY A 99 10.72 -72.08 -7.54
CA GLY A 99 9.39 -71.53 -7.32
C GLY A 99 9.07 -70.48 -8.37
N LYS A 100 7.77 -70.19 -8.53
CA LYS A 100 7.25 -69.20 -9.47
C LYS A 100 6.24 -68.32 -8.76
N LEU A 101 6.39 -67.01 -8.89
CA LEU A 101 5.40 -66.02 -8.47
C LEU A 101 4.70 -65.47 -9.70
N LEU A 102 3.38 -65.40 -9.67
CA LEU A 102 2.56 -64.57 -10.56
C LEU A 102 1.83 -63.51 -9.72
N VAL A 103 1.89 -62.25 -10.14
CA VAL A 103 1.22 -61.14 -9.45
C VAL A 103 0.26 -60.45 -10.40
N THR A 104 -0.98 -60.29 -9.97
CA THR A 104 -2.00 -59.49 -10.65
C THR A 104 -2.39 -58.28 -9.78
N PRO A 105 -2.78 -57.12 -10.36
CA PRO A 105 -3.28 -56.00 -9.58
C PRO A 105 -4.59 -56.36 -8.86
N ALA A 106 -4.74 -55.89 -7.62
CA ALA A 106 -5.96 -56.10 -6.84
C ALA A 106 -7.24 -55.56 -7.52
N THR A 107 -7.11 -54.59 -8.42
CA THR A 107 -8.22 -53.89 -9.08
C THR A 107 -8.50 -54.36 -10.50
N ALA A 108 -7.67 -55.22 -11.08
CA ALA A 108 -7.81 -55.67 -12.47
C ALA A 108 -7.65 -57.19 -12.57
N GLU A 109 -8.73 -57.90 -12.92
CA GLU A 109 -8.75 -59.38 -12.96
C GLU A 109 -7.90 -60.00 -14.08
N HIS A 110 -7.38 -59.20 -15.03
CA HIS A 110 -6.74 -59.71 -16.25
C HIS A 110 -5.45 -58.99 -16.64
N GLU A 111 -4.90 -58.14 -15.79
CA GLU A 111 -3.60 -57.49 -16.04
C GLU A 111 -2.53 -58.12 -15.14
N ASN A 112 -1.32 -58.26 -15.67
CA ASN A 112 -0.19 -58.75 -14.89
C ASN A 112 0.58 -57.57 -14.28
N MET A 113 0.99 -57.69 -13.02
CA MET A 113 1.65 -56.60 -12.30
C MET A 113 3.16 -56.63 -12.52
N LYS A 114 3.62 -55.97 -13.59
CA LYS A 114 5.06 -55.72 -13.83
C LYS A 114 5.66 -54.87 -12.73
N GLY A 115 6.89 -55.18 -12.31
CA GLY A 115 7.64 -54.32 -11.39
C GLY A 115 7.34 -54.54 -9.90
N PHE A 116 6.50 -55.51 -9.54
CA PHE A 116 6.17 -55.84 -8.14
C PHE A 116 7.44 -56.26 -7.40
N ARG A 117 7.76 -55.54 -6.31
CA ARG A 117 8.96 -55.77 -5.52
C ARG A 117 8.67 -56.70 -4.36
N PHE A 118 9.50 -57.72 -4.20
CA PHE A 118 9.35 -58.69 -3.11
C PHE A 118 10.70 -59.26 -2.68
N ARG A 119 10.69 -59.94 -1.54
CA ARG A 119 11.80 -60.79 -1.08
C ARG A 119 11.31 -62.19 -0.76
N ILE A 120 12.25 -63.13 -0.86
CA ILE A 120 12.03 -64.55 -0.60
C ILE A 120 12.75 -64.90 0.68
N LYS A 121 12.06 -65.54 1.61
CA LYS A 121 12.66 -66.06 2.84
C LYS A 121 12.56 -67.58 2.86
N GLN A 122 13.66 -68.25 3.19
CA GLN A 122 13.69 -69.67 3.54
C GLN A 122 14.48 -69.82 4.83
N ASN A 123 13.94 -70.57 5.80
CA ASN A 123 14.54 -70.71 7.14
C ASN A 123 14.74 -69.36 7.86
N GLU A 124 13.77 -68.44 7.74
CA GLU A 124 13.83 -67.06 8.26
C GLU A 124 14.94 -66.17 7.65
N ALA A 125 15.86 -66.75 6.87
CA ALA A 125 16.90 -66.03 6.14
C ALA A 125 16.40 -65.61 4.76
N GLN A 126 16.86 -64.45 4.31
CA GLN A 126 16.60 -64.00 2.96
C GLN A 126 17.42 -64.81 1.95
N GLN A 127 16.79 -65.18 0.83
CA GLN A 127 17.44 -65.89 -0.27
C GLN A 127 17.75 -64.92 -1.41
N GLY A 128 19.01 -64.91 -1.86
CA GLY A 128 19.49 -64.07 -2.96
C GLY A 128 19.31 -62.57 -2.70
N ASP A 129 19.10 -61.81 -3.77
CA ASP A 129 18.98 -60.35 -3.72
C ASP A 129 17.84 -59.87 -2.79
N GLU A 130 18.10 -58.78 -2.06
CA GLU A 130 17.13 -58.13 -1.16
C GLU A 130 15.91 -57.59 -1.89
N LYS A 131 16.00 -57.40 -3.20
CA LYS A 131 15.00 -56.70 -4.00
C LYS A 131 14.84 -57.43 -5.33
N ARG A 132 13.87 -58.33 -5.38
CA ARG A 132 13.43 -58.99 -6.63
C ARG A 132 12.24 -58.25 -7.22
N VAL A 133 12.10 -58.32 -8.54
CA VAL A 133 11.14 -57.51 -9.30
C VAL A 133 10.49 -58.39 -10.36
N THR A 134 9.15 -58.46 -10.39
CA THR A 134 8.44 -59.20 -11.45
C THR A 134 8.69 -58.61 -12.84
N GLU A 135 8.72 -59.50 -13.83
CA GLU A 135 8.93 -59.16 -15.24
C GLU A 135 7.66 -58.59 -15.90
N GLU A 136 7.71 -58.37 -17.22
CA GLU A 136 6.58 -57.81 -17.98
C GLU A 136 5.31 -58.66 -17.92
N ALA A 137 5.46 -59.98 -17.77
CA ALA A 137 4.35 -60.90 -17.55
C ALA A 137 3.87 -60.94 -16.09
N GLY A 138 4.35 -60.06 -15.20
CA GLY A 138 4.02 -60.09 -13.77
C GLY A 138 4.52 -61.34 -13.05
N THR A 139 5.41 -62.10 -13.69
CA THR A 139 5.97 -63.33 -13.16
C THR A 139 7.39 -63.14 -12.65
N TYR A 140 7.81 -64.03 -11.76
CA TYR A 140 9.22 -64.18 -11.37
C TYR A 140 9.50 -65.62 -10.98
N GLU A 141 10.54 -66.23 -11.58
CA GLU A 141 11.02 -67.57 -11.22
C GLU A 141 12.24 -67.46 -10.29
N PHE A 142 12.33 -68.34 -9.31
CA PHE A 142 13.37 -68.28 -8.28
C PHE A 142 13.82 -69.66 -7.82
N ASP A 143 15.12 -69.80 -7.54
CA ASP A 143 15.66 -71.04 -6.99
C ASP A 143 15.22 -71.24 -5.53
N LEU A 144 15.01 -72.51 -5.16
CA LEU A 144 14.64 -72.96 -3.83
C LEU A 144 15.71 -73.89 -3.26
N ILE A 145 15.94 -73.76 -1.95
CA ILE A 145 16.84 -74.66 -1.20
C ILE A 145 16.03 -75.80 -0.57
N ALA A 146 16.51 -77.03 -0.73
CA ALA A 146 15.90 -78.21 -0.11
C ALA A 146 15.84 -78.10 1.42
N GLY A 147 14.75 -78.59 2.01
CA GLY A 147 14.59 -78.66 3.47
C GLY A 147 13.97 -77.44 4.14
N HIS A 148 13.64 -76.39 3.40
CA HIS A 148 13.08 -75.17 3.96
C HIS A 148 11.85 -74.69 3.18
N ALA A 149 10.74 -74.47 3.88
CA ALA A 149 9.60 -73.77 3.30
C ALA A 149 9.99 -72.33 2.95
N PHE A 150 9.42 -71.81 1.85
CA PHE A 150 9.61 -70.42 1.45
C PHE A 150 8.40 -69.56 1.85
N THR A 151 8.66 -68.28 2.09
CA THR A 151 7.62 -67.25 2.15
C THR A 151 8.01 -66.09 1.25
N LEU A 152 7.01 -65.40 0.72
CA LEU A 152 7.19 -64.20 -0.08
C LEU A 152 6.64 -63.01 0.70
N GLU A 153 7.43 -61.96 0.77
CA GLU A 153 7.05 -60.71 1.42
C GLU A 153 7.12 -59.58 0.40
N ALA A 154 6.00 -58.87 0.21
CA ALA A 154 5.97 -57.66 -0.58
C ALA A 154 6.88 -56.59 0.05
N LEU A 155 7.59 -55.85 -0.79
CA LEU A 155 8.40 -54.71 -0.37
C LEU A 155 7.67 -53.41 -0.73
N PRO A 156 7.81 -52.35 0.08
CA PRO A 156 7.22 -51.05 -0.23
C PRO A 156 7.57 -50.56 -1.65
N PRO A 157 6.62 -49.92 -2.36
CA PRO A 157 5.28 -49.55 -1.91
C PRO A 157 4.22 -50.65 -2.11
N TYR A 158 4.58 -51.91 -2.32
CA TYR A 158 3.59 -52.93 -2.64
C TYR A 158 3.05 -53.62 -1.38
N GLU A 159 1.77 -54.00 -1.44
CA GLU A 159 1.09 -54.81 -0.43
C GLU A 159 0.38 -55.97 -1.13
N ILE A 160 0.57 -57.20 -0.64
CA ILE A 160 -0.22 -58.36 -1.11
C ILE A 160 -1.59 -58.27 -0.42
N THR A 161 -2.64 -58.12 -1.21
CA THR A 161 -4.01 -57.98 -0.71
C THR A 161 -4.70 -59.33 -0.60
N GLU A 162 -4.37 -60.27 -1.48
CA GLU A 162 -5.02 -61.59 -1.55
C GLU A 162 -4.03 -62.61 -2.12
N TRP A 163 -4.02 -63.83 -1.59
CA TRP A 163 -3.38 -64.96 -2.23
C TRP A 163 -4.41 -65.73 -3.06
N VAL A 164 -4.21 -65.80 -4.37
CA VAL A 164 -5.06 -66.58 -5.30
C VAL A 164 -4.65 -68.05 -5.25
N LYS A 165 -3.34 -68.32 -5.24
CA LYS A 165 -2.75 -69.64 -5.08
C LYS A 165 -1.55 -69.53 -4.13
N GLN A 166 -1.69 -70.09 -2.91
CA GLN A 166 -0.62 -70.11 -1.92
C GLN A 166 -0.06 -71.51 -1.66
N ASP A 167 -0.80 -72.54 -2.09
CA ASP A 167 -0.38 -73.93 -1.95
C ASP A 167 0.50 -74.34 -3.14
N GLY A 168 1.65 -74.93 -2.81
CA GLY A 168 2.66 -75.35 -3.77
C GLY A 168 3.86 -74.43 -3.86
N HIS A 169 4.56 -74.51 -4.98
CA HIS A 169 5.73 -73.68 -5.31
C HIS A 169 5.51 -72.75 -6.49
N GLU A 170 4.42 -72.94 -7.24
CA GLU A 170 3.87 -71.91 -8.12
C GLU A 170 2.76 -71.15 -7.39
N VAL A 171 3.07 -69.95 -6.94
CA VAL A 171 2.17 -69.11 -6.15
C VAL A 171 1.66 -67.92 -6.96
N GLU A 172 0.43 -67.52 -6.68
CA GLU A 172 -0.26 -66.42 -7.33
C GLU A 172 -0.88 -65.52 -6.27
N CYS A 173 -0.67 -64.21 -6.39
CA CYS A 173 -1.30 -63.24 -5.51
C CYS A 173 -1.83 -62.03 -6.26
N LYS A 174 -2.82 -61.39 -5.64
CA LYS A 174 -3.19 -60.02 -5.98
C LYS A 174 -2.43 -59.06 -5.08
N ALA A 175 -1.90 -58.02 -5.67
CA ALA A 175 -1.21 -56.97 -4.96
C ALA A 175 -1.74 -55.59 -5.36
N THR A 176 -1.63 -54.65 -4.43
CA THR A 176 -1.87 -53.24 -4.67
C THR A 176 -0.62 -52.43 -4.42
N MET A 177 -0.51 -51.29 -5.07
CA MET A 177 0.51 -50.30 -4.74
C MET A 177 -0.05 -49.34 -3.70
N LYS A 178 0.57 -49.33 -2.52
CA LYS A 178 0.28 -48.46 -1.40
C LYS A 178 1.51 -47.65 -1.04
N PHE A 179 1.49 -46.39 -1.43
CA PHE A 179 2.54 -45.43 -1.09
C PHE A 179 1.95 -44.22 -0.39
N GLU A 180 2.76 -43.57 0.43
CA GLU A 180 2.45 -42.24 0.97
C GLU A 180 2.98 -41.19 -0.01
N ALA A 181 2.14 -40.26 -0.44
CA ALA A 181 2.55 -39.11 -1.23
C ALA A 181 3.12 -38.00 -0.33
N ASP A 182 4.06 -37.21 -0.84
CA ASP A 182 4.64 -36.07 -0.12
C ASP A 182 4.94 -34.87 -1.03
N PHE A 183 5.01 -33.68 -0.46
CA PHE A 183 5.35 -32.45 -1.16
C PHE A 183 6.86 -32.24 -1.21
N PHE A 184 7.41 -32.11 -2.42
CA PHE A 184 8.83 -31.83 -2.60
C PHE A 184 9.11 -30.33 -2.66
N ALA A 185 8.21 -29.54 -3.26
CA ALA A 185 8.30 -28.09 -3.26
C ALA A 185 6.95 -27.41 -3.55
N PRO A 186 6.51 -26.42 -2.76
CA PRO A 186 7.02 -26.11 -1.42
C PRO A 186 6.73 -27.27 -0.46
N GLN A 187 7.46 -27.33 0.65
CA GLN A 187 7.32 -28.38 1.68
C GLN A 187 5.96 -28.29 2.38
N ALA A 188 5.49 -29.42 2.94
CA ALA A 188 4.23 -29.50 3.69
C ALA A 188 4.15 -28.47 4.83
N GLY A 189 2.94 -28.00 5.16
CA GLY A 189 2.69 -27.01 6.22
C GLY A 189 1.89 -25.79 5.76
N THR A 190 2.14 -24.63 6.37
CA THR A 190 1.46 -23.37 6.04
C THR A 190 2.43 -22.40 5.36
N ALA A 191 2.08 -21.95 4.17
CA ALA A 191 2.84 -20.98 3.39
C ALA A 191 2.06 -19.65 3.25
N LYS A 192 2.77 -18.54 3.39
CA LYS A 192 2.27 -17.22 2.99
C LYS A 192 2.60 -17.00 1.51
N GLN A 193 1.62 -16.56 0.74
CA GLN A 193 1.78 -16.24 -0.68
C GLN A 193 1.52 -14.76 -0.94
N TYR A 194 2.53 -13.97 -1.34
CA TYR A 194 2.37 -12.57 -1.72
C TYR A 194 1.89 -12.44 -3.17
N VAL A 195 0.57 -12.38 -3.33
CA VAL A 195 -0.08 -12.50 -4.64
C VAL A 195 0.01 -11.25 -5.51
N ASN A 196 0.32 -10.08 -4.94
CA ASN A 196 0.47 -8.82 -5.67
C ASN A 196 1.93 -8.49 -6.03
N ILE A 197 2.88 -9.35 -5.71
CA ILE A 197 4.27 -9.22 -6.17
C ILE A 197 4.40 -10.06 -7.44
N ALA A 198 4.87 -9.45 -8.53
CA ALA A 198 5.18 -10.19 -9.74
C ALA A 198 6.46 -11.01 -9.52
N PRO A 199 6.49 -12.31 -9.85
CA PRO A 199 7.72 -13.08 -9.90
C PRO A 199 8.70 -12.43 -10.89
N ALA A 200 9.99 -12.39 -10.55
CA ALA A 200 11.01 -11.87 -11.46
C ALA A 200 11.11 -12.71 -12.76
N ASP A 201 10.73 -14.00 -12.70
CA ASP A 201 10.62 -14.91 -13.83
C ASP A 201 9.29 -15.68 -13.76
N LEU A 202 8.37 -15.36 -14.66
CA LEU A 202 7.05 -16.01 -14.77
C LEU A 202 7.09 -17.37 -15.49
N THR A 203 8.24 -17.76 -16.05
CA THR A 203 8.42 -18.98 -16.85
C THR A 203 9.16 -20.10 -16.11
N ALA A 204 9.71 -19.82 -14.93
CA ALA A 204 10.52 -20.77 -14.19
C ALA A 204 9.68 -21.91 -13.56
N ALA A 205 10.24 -23.12 -13.55
CA ALA A 205 9.70 -24.32 -12.88
C ALA A 205 9.48 -24.16 -11.35
N THR A 206 9.87 -23.01 -10.80
CA THR A 206 9.77 -22.65 -9.38
C THR A 206 8.72 -21.58 -9.10
N LEU A 207 7.81 -21.31 -10.06
CA LEU A 207 6.78 -20.27 -9.94
C LEU A 207 6.03 -20.38 -8.60
N GLY A 208 6.14 -19.33 -7.79
CA GLY A 208 5.47 -19.19 -6.50
C GLY A 208 5.97 -20.07 -5.37
N GLN A 209 7.00 -20.88 -5.57
CA GLN A 209 7.61 -21.69 -4.50
C GLN A 209 8.40 -20.82 -3.49
N ASP A 210 8.77 -19.61 -3.89
CA ASP A 210 9.36 -18.56 -3.05
C ASP A 210 8.32 -17.76 -2.24
N GLY A 211 7.04 -18.12 -2.36
CA GLY A 211 5.94 -17.41 -1.73
C GLY A 211 5.50 -16.15 -2.48
N ILE A 212 5.83 -15.99 -3.77
CA ILE A 212 5.48 -14.79 -4.57
C ILE A 212 4.60 -15.13 -5.78
N GLY A 213 3.62 -14.27 -6.07
CA GLY A 213 2.78 -14.36 -7.27
C GLY A 213 1.44 -15.05 -7.05
N THR A 214 0.54 -14.92 -8.03
CA THR A 214 -0.87 -15.39 -7.97
C THR A 214 -1.05 -16.87 -8.25
N ALA A 215 0.04 -17.58 -8.59
CA ALA A 215 0.02 -19.00 -8.91
C ALA A 215 1.25 -19.69 -8.33
N VAL A 216 1.09 -20.95 -7.96
CA VAL A 216 2.16 -21.77 -7.38
C VAL A 216 2.24 -23.11 -8.13
N ILE A 217 3.43 -23.49 -8.56
CA ILE A 217 3.72 -24.84 -9.03
C ILE A 217 4.14 -25.67 -7.83
N VAL A 218 3.31 -26.67 -7.49
CA VAL A 218 3.56 -27.62 -6.42
C VAL A 218 4.10 -28.91 -7.01
N LYS A 219 5.33 -29.28 -6.63
CA LYS A 219 5.99 -30.53 -6.99
C LYS A 219 5.81 -31.56 -5.87
N MET A 220 5.44 -32.77 -6.24
CA MET A 220 5.14 -33.87 -5.32
C MET A 220 5.60 -35.23 -5.87
N GLY A 221 5.67 -36.24 -5.01
CA GLY A 221 6.09 -37.59 -5.37
C GLY A 221 5.84 -38.58 -4.24
N VAL A 222 6.50 -39.74 -4.29
CA VAL A 222 6.44 -40.73 -3.19
C VAL A 222 7.32 -40.26 -2.03
N LYS A 223 6.81 -40.36 -0.80
CA LYS A 223 7.53 -39.99 0.41
C LYS A 223 8.87 -40.72 0.53
N GLY A 224 9.94 -39.94 0.76
CA GLY A 224 11.31 -40.45 0.87
C GLY A 224 12.04 -40.70 -0.46
N ASP A 225 11.42 -40.45 -1.62
CA ASP A 225 12.12 -40.50 -2.92
C ASP A 225 13.18 -39.41 -3.16
N PRO A 226 13.06 -38.17 -2.63
CA PRO A 226 14.09 -37.15 -2.81
C PRO A 226 15.47 -37.59 -2.28
N ASP A 227 15.49 -38.47 -1.28
CA ASP A 227 16.71 -38.97 -0.62
C ASP A 227 17.29 -40.22 -1.30
N ARG A 228 16.65 -40.73 -2.36
CA ARG A 228 17.02 -41.97 -3.05
C ARG A 228 17.69 -41.69 -4.39
N ALA A 229 18.65 -42.54 -4.75
CA ALA A 229 19.15 -42.59 -6.12
C ALA A 229 17.99 -42.88 -7.11
N ASN A 230 18.05 -42.31 -8.31
CA ASN A 230 16.96 -42.42 -9.31
C ASN A 230 16.53 -43.88 -9.61
N VAL A 231 17.47 -44.82 -9.56
CA VAL A 231 17.20 -46.25 -9.76
C VAL A 231 16.37 -46.87 -8.63
N ASP A 232 16.48 -46.32 -7.42
CA ASP A 232 15.86 -46.85 -6.20
C ASP A 232 14.57 -46.15 -5.79
N LYS A 233 14.26 -45.01 -6.41
CA LYS A 233 12.97 -44.32 -6.25
C LYS A 233 11.80 -45.28 -6.44
N TYR A 234 10.78 -45.11 -5.60
CA TYR A 234 9.52 -45.83 -5.66
C TYR A 234 8.59 -45.21 -6.69
N GLY A 235 8.59 -43.88 -6.80
CA GLY A 235 7.94 -43.10 -7.84
C GLY A 235 8.45 -43.51 -9.21
N LYS A 236 7.52 -43.81 -10.12
CA LYS A 236 7.77 -44.17 -11.51
C LYS A 236 6.73 -43.53 -12.41
N GLU A 237 7.06 -43.47 -13.70
CA GLU A 237 6.14 -42.99 -14.71
C GLU A 237 4.80 -43.73 -14.63
N GLY A 238 3.70 -42.99 -14.66
CA GLY A 238 2.36 -43.56 -14.67
C GLY A 238 1.73 -43.80 -13.32
N LEU A 239 2.48 -43.72 -12.21
CA LEU A 239 1.87 -43.73 -10.88
C LEU A 239 0.99 -42.50 -10.66
N ILE A 240 -0.09 -42.68 -9.90
CA ILE A 240 -1.11 -41.65 -9.72
C ILE A 240 -1.08 -41.12 -8.29
N ILE A 241 -0.88 -39.81 -8.15
CA ILE A 241 -1.13 -39.08 -6.90
C ILE A 241 -2.53 -38.47 -6.98
N HIS A 242 -3.31 -38.67 -5.93
CA HIS A 242 -4.66 -38.13 -5.80
C HIS A 242 -4.60 -36.83 -5.00
N PHE A 243 -5.36 -35.81 -5.40
CA PHE A 243 -5.38 -34.54 -4.67
C PHE A 243 -6.79 -34.00 -4.43
N ARG A 244 -6.92 -33.25 -3.33
CA ARG A 244 -8.04 -32.36 -3.03
C ARG A 244 -7.51 -30.94 -2.80
N ALA A 245 -8.00 -29.97 -3.56
CA ALA A 245 -7.66 -28.56 -3.37
C ALA A 245 -8.91 -27.77 -2.97
N THR A 246 -8.93 -27.24 -1.75
CA THR A 246 -10.08 -26.52 -1.17
C THR A 246 -9.78 -25.03 -1.09
N PHE A 247 -10.59 -24.19 -1.72
CA PHE A 247 -10.42 -22.74 -1.72
C PHE A 247 -11.40 -22.05 -0.76
N GLY A 248 -10.88 -21.64 0.40
CA GLY A 248 -11.57 -20.95 1.49
C GLY A 248 -12.59 -21.83 2.23
N PRO A 249 -12.91 -21.51 3.49
CA PRO A 249 -14.06 -22.10 4.17
C PRO A 249 -15.37 -21.58 3.56
N LYS A 250 -16.40 -22.43 3.58
CA LYS A 250 -17.78 -22.06 3.23
C LYS A 250 -18.26 -20.90 4.11
N VAL A 251 -19.11 -20.04 3.54
CA VAL A 251 -19.77 -18.94 4.26
C VAL A 251 -20.41 -19.48 5.55
N GLY A 252 -20.13 -18.85 6.70
CA GLY A 252 -20.70 -19.21 8.00
C GLY A 252 -19.94 -20.25 8.84
N ASN A 253 -18.81 -20.82 8.39
CA ASN A 253 -18.06 -21.84 9.15
C ASN A 253 -17.03 -21.30 10.16
N GLY A 254 -17.15 -20.04 10.61
CA GLY A 254 -16.28 -19.46 11.65
C GLY A 254 -14.83 -19.19 11.23
N GLY A 255 -14.49 -19.37 9.94
CA GLY A 255 -13.21 -19.03 9.34
C GLY A 255 -13.29 -17.81 8.41
N ILE A 256 -12.14 -17.42 7.86
CA ILE A 256 -12.03 -16.27 6.95
C ILE A 256 -12.58 -16.69 5.59
N GLU A 257 -13.79 -16.25 5.27
CA GLU A 257 -14.48 -16.61 4.03
C GLU A 257 -13.67 -16.21 2.80
N LYS A 258 -13.75 -17.05 1.76
CA LYS A 258 -13.21 -16.73 0.44
C LYS A 258 -13.74 -15.37 -0.02
N SER A 259 -12.86 -14.51 -0.49
CA SER A 259 -13.22 -13.21 -1.02
C SER A 259 -14.21 -13.36 -2.16
N THR A 260 -15.37 -12.73 -2.03
CA THR A 260 -16.40 -12.65 -3.08
C THR A 260 -16.03 -11.63 -4.16
N ARG A 261 -14.87 -11.00 -4.05
CA ARG A 261 -14.41 -9.87 -4.87
C ARG A 261 -13.13 -10.14 -5.63
N ASN A 262 -12.73 -11.40 -5.76
CA ASN A 262 -11.59 -11.76 -6.60
C ASN A 262 -11.80 -11.20 -8.02
N ASP A 263 -10.73 -10.61 -8.56
CA ASP A 263 -10.69 -10.16 -9.94
C ASP A 263 -11.05 -11.34 -10.87
N PRO A 264 -12.05 -11.20 -11.76
CA PRO A 264 -12.44 -12.26 -12.68
C PRO A 264 -11.30 -12.77 -13.58
N SER A 265 -10.25 -11.98 -13.77
CA SER A 265 -9.05 -12.33 -14.52
C SER A 265 -8.08 -13.21 -13.72
N TYR A 266 -8.20 -13.21 -12.38
CA TYR A 266 -7.35 -13.94 -11.44
C TYR A 266 -8.20 -14.81 -10.52
N LYS A 267 -8.92 -15.78 -11.11
CA LYS A 267 -9.77 -16.71 -10.36
C LYS A 267 -8.93 -17.69 -9.55
N THR A 268 -9.43 -18.08 -8.38
CA THR A 268 -8.84 -19.19 -7.64
C THR A 268 -9.37 -20.51 -8.22
N GLU A 269 -8.50 -21.32 -8.78
CA GLU A 269 -8.87 -22.53 -9.51
C GLU A 269 -7.71 -23.52 -9.64
N VAL A 270 -8.07 -24.76 -9.96
CA VAL A 270 -7.15 -25.76 -10.48
C VAL A 270 -7.55 -26.04 -11.93
N LYS A 271 -6.59 -25.96 -12.84
CA LYS A 271 -6.79 -26.25 -14.27
C LYS A 271 -6.14 -27.58 -14.62
N LYS A 272 -6.62 -28.20 -15.70
CA LYS A 272 -5.96 -29.36 -16.31
C LYS A 272 -4.71 -28.89 -17.07
N GLU A 273 -3.64 -28.64 -16.32
CA GLU A 273 -2.34 -28.16 -16.79
C GLU A 273 -1.23 -29.01 -16.15
N LEU A 274 -0.02 -28.97 -16.70
CA LEU A 274 1.12 -29.77 -16.25
C LEU A 274 0.78 -31.28 -16.22
N ASP A 275 0.92 -31.94 -15.07
CA ASP A 275 0.76 -33.39 -14.93
C ASP A 275 -0.64 -33.84 -14.48
N VAL A 276 -1.61 -32.93 -14.52
CA VAL A 276 -3.01 -33.22 -14.16
C VAL A 276 -3.67 -34.09 -15.22
N ASP A 277 -3.94 -35.34 -14.88
CA ASP A 277 -4.63 -36.30 -15.74
C ASP A 277 -6.15 -36.09 -15.70
N GLU A 278 -6.70 -35.94 -14.49
CA GLU A 278 -8.12 -35.69 -14.25
C GLU A 278 -8.29 -34.59 -13.19
N VAL A 279 -9.25 -33.70 -13.41
CA VAL A 279 -9.69 -32.73 -12.39
C VAL A 279 -11.19 -32.47 -12.52
N THR A 280 -11.88 -32.43 -11.39
CA THR A 280 -13.30 -32.12 -11.26
C THR A 280 -13.50 -31.07 -10.17
N GLY A 281 -14.60 -30.32 -10.25
CA GLY A 281 -14.93 -29.25 -9.30
C GLY A 281 -14.79 -27.84 -9.90
N PRO A 282 -14.96 -26.78 -9.07
CA PRO A 282 -15.20 -26.87 -7.63
C PRO A 282 -16.60 -27.40 -7.34
N ASP A 283 -16.74 -28.30 -6.36
CA ASP A 283 -18.04 -28.71 -5.86
C ASP A 283 -18.72 -27.61 -5.00
N ALA A 284 -19.86 -27.92 -4.38
CA ALA A 284 -20.60 -26.99 -3.53
C ALA A 284 -19.78 -26.46 -2.34
N ASP A 285 -18.77 -27.22 -1.90
CA ASP A 285 -17.89 -26.90 -0.78
C ASP A 285 -16.53 -26.36 -1.25
N LYS A 286 -16.42 -25.97 -2.54
CA LYS A 286 -15.25 -25.34 -3.15
C LYS A 286 -14.01 -26.24 -3.21
N VAL A 287 -14.24 -27.55 -3.28
CA VAL A 287 -13.19 -28.56 -3.42
C VAL A 287 -13.02 -28.95 -4.87
N TYR A 288 -11.78 -28.91 -5.36
CA TYR A 288 -11.35 -29.56 -6.58
C TYR A 288 -10.78 -30.93 -6.23
N LYS A 289 -11.15 -31.96 -6.98
CA LYS A 289 -10.62 -33.32 -6.83
C LYS A 289 -9.95 -33.74 -8.12
N GLY A 290 -8.79 -34.37 -8.05
CA GLY A 290 -8.10 -34.79 -9.26
C GLY A 290 -7.01 -35.82 -9.04
N LYS A 291 -6.41 -36.21 -10.17
CA LYS A 291 -5.35 -37.20 -10.31
C LYS A 291 -4.17 -36.58 -11.05
N LEU A 292 -2.97 -36.85 -10.56
CA LEU A 292 -1.71 -36.39 -11.13
C LEU A 292 -0.91 -37.62 -11.57
N LYS A 293 -0.50 -37.65 -12.83
CA LYS A 293 0.30 -38.75 -13.37
C LYS A 293 1.79 -38.43 -13.21
N MET A 294 2.51 -39.26 -12.47
CA MET A 294 3.93 -39.07 -12.25
C MET A 294 4.72 -39.27 -13.55
N LYS A 295 5.77 -38.46 -13.73
CA LYS A 295 6.76 -38.54 -14.81
C LYS A 295 7.79 -39.64 -14.53
N ALA A 296 8.66 -39.90 -15.51
CA ALA A 296 9.77 -40.85 -15.40
C ALA A 296 10.75 -40.58 -14.24
N ASP A 297 10.87 -39.31 -13.80
CA ASP A 297 11.74 -38.93 -12.67
C ASP A 297 11.13 -39.22 -11.29
N GLY A 298 9.90 -39.77 -11.25
CA GLY A 298 9.18 -40.08 -10.03
C GLY A 298 8.54 -38.85 -9.39
N THR A 299 8.21 -37.82 -10.17
CA THR A 299 7.58 -36.60 -9.68
C THR A 299 6.34 -36.22 -10.49
N ALA A 300 5.43 -35.46 -9.88
CA ALA A 300 4.30 -34.82 -10.55
C ALA A 300 4.21 -33.36 -10.11
N GLU A 301 3.70 -32.50 -10.99
CA GLU A 301 3.56 -31.07 -10.77
C GLU A 301 2.10 -30.63 -10.97
N LEU A 302 1.64 -29.80 -10.05
CA LEU A 302 0.30 -29.21 -10.03
C LEU A 302 0.43 -27.69 -9.99
N LYS A 303 -0.24 -26.98 -10.89
CA LYS A 303 -0.32 -25.52 -10.85
C LYS A 303 -1.61 -25.07 -10.16
N LEU A 304 -1.45 -24.41 -9.01
CA LEU A 304 -2.55 -23.81 -8.27
C LEU A 304 -2.68 -22.33 -8.63
N TYR A 305 -3.87 -21.88 -9.01
CA TYR A 305 -4.18 -20.46 -9.16
C TYR A 305 -4.81 -19.97 -7.86
N LEU A 306 -4.13 -19.10 -7.14
CA LEU A 306 -4.51 -18.65 -5.80
C LEU A 306 -5.33 -17.35 -5.82
N GLY A 307 -5.35 -16.63 -6.95
CA GLY A 307 -6.04 -15.35 -7.10
C GLY A 307 -5.29 -14.16 -6.49
N LEU A 308 -5.95 -12.99 -6.44
CA LEU A 308 -5.35 -11.73 -5.96
C LEU A 308 -5.86 -11.27 -4.59
N ALA A 309 -6.98 -11.82 -4.10
CA ALA A 309 -7.53 -11.38 -2.83
C ALA A 309 -6.68 -11.86 -1.65
N GLY A 310 -6.45 -10.96 -0.71
CA GLY A 310 -5.78 -11.26 0.56
C GLY A 310 -6.68 -12.07 1.49
N GLY A 311 -6.08 -13.01 2.22
CA GLY A 311 -6.74 -13.87 3.20
C GLY A 311 -7.48 -15.06 2.62
N ASP A 312 -7.51 -15.19 1.30
CA ASP A 312 -7.99 -16.43 0.69
C ASP A 312 -7.02 -17.56 1.02
N ILE A 313 -7.59 -18.70 1.41
CA ILE A 313 -6.84 -19.89 1.81
C ILE A 313 -7.02 -20.96 0.74
N CYS A 314 -5.94 -21.60 0.31
CA CYS A 314 -5.98 -22.82 -0.48
C CYS A 314 -5.36 -23.96 0.33
N LYS A 315 -6.18 -24.93 0.72
CA LYS A 315 -5.70 -26.17 1.35
C LYS A 315 -5.56 -27.23 0.27
N LEU A 316 -4.33 -27.66 -0.01
CA LEU A 316 -3.99 -28.77 -0.88
C LEU A 316 -3.67 -30.01 -0.03
N GLU A 317 -4.38 -31.09 -0.30
CA GLU A 317 -4.21 -32.39 0.35
C GLU A 317 -3.89 -33.43 -0.72
N ILE A 318 -2.92 -34.31 -0.45
CA ILE A 318 -2.50 -35.34 -1.40
C ILE A 318 -2.50 -36.73 -0.76
N ALA A 319 -2.73 -37.77 -1.57
CA ALA A 319 -2.59 -39.16 -1.15
C ALA A 319 -2.19 -40.09 -2.31
N GLY A 320 -1.52 -41.21 -1.99
CA GLY A 320 -1.23 -42.27 -2.96
C GLY A 320 -2.41 -43.20 -3.26
N SER A 321 -3.46 -43.18 -2.42
CA SER A 321 -4.64 -44.06 -2.54
C SER A 321 -5.80 -43.40 -3.30
N ASP A 322 -6.49 -44.13 -4.15
CA ASP A 322 -7.66 -43.66 -4.91
C ASP A 322 -8.91 -43.47 -4.04
N THR A 323 -9.05 -44.28 -2.98
CA THR A 323 -10.09 -44.16 -1.96
C THR A 323 -10.12 -42.77 -1.33
N PHE A 324 -8.97 -42.08 -1.29
CA PHE A 324 -8.84 -40.71 -0.82
C PHE A 324 -9.71 -39.72 -1.61
N LEU A 325 -10.09 -39.95 -2.87
CA LEU A 325 -10.99 -38.98 -3.55
C LEU A 325 -12.45 -39.13 -3.16
N ASN A 326 -12.86 -40.34 -2.79
CA ASN A 326 -14.25 -40.73 -2.64
C ASN A 326 -14.71 -40.84 -1.18
N ASP A 327 -13.77 -41.03 -0.24
CA ASP A 327 -14.06 -41.12 1.18
C ASP A 327 -13.39 -39.97 1.96
N ALA A 328 -14.20 -39.08 2.54
CA ALA A 328 -13.72 -37.93 3.30
C ALA A 328 -13.07 -38.32 4.65
N THR A 329 -13.26 -39.54 5.12
CA THR A 329 -12.69 -40.03 6.38
C THR A 329 -11.23 -40.49 6.24
N ILE A 330 -10.78 -40.75 5.01
CA ILE A 330 -9.40 -41.09 4.71
C ILE A 330 -8.54 -39.83 4.86
N ALA A 331 -7.57 -39.89 5.78
CA ALA A 331 -6.61 -38.82 5.98
C ALA A 331 -5.71 -38.65 4.76
N ALA A 332 -5.32 -37.41 4.47
CA ALA A 332 -4.31 -37.12 3.48
C ALA A 332 -2.92 -37.58 3.97
N ASP A 333 -2.06 -38.02 3.06
CA ASP A 333 -0.68 -38.37 3.38
C ASP A 333 0.13 -37.11 3.76
N ALA A 334 -0.15 -36.00 3.06
CA ALA A 334 0.42 -34.69 3.34
C ALA A 334 -0.59 -33.57 3.09
N THR A 335 -0.43 -32.46 3.83
CA THR A 335 -1.25 -31.24 3.68
C THR A 335 -0.37 -30.00 3.53
N LEU A 336 -0.75 -29.13 2.60
CA LEU A 336 -0.11 -27.85 2.33
C LEU A 336 -1.20 -26.77 2.28
N THR A 337 -1.02 -25.69 3.04
CA THR A 337 -1.99 -24.60 3.13
C THR A 337 -1.36 -23.28 2.70
N PHE A 338 -1.84 -22.70 1.62
CA PHE A 338 -1.49 -21.34 1.22
C PHE A 338 -2.46 -20.35 1.82
N THR A 339 -1.95 -19.27 2.39
CA THR A 339 -2.74 -18.08 2.71
C THR A 339 -2.25 -16.94 1.83
N ASN A 340 -3.15 -16.33 1.08
CA ASN A 340 -2.80 -15.16 0.27
C ASN A 340 -2.55 -13.96 1.18
N TRP A 341 -1.44 -13.30 0.94
CA TRP A 341 -1.04 -12.03 1.51
C TRP A 341 -0.73 -11.07 0.37
N ARG A 342 -0.73 -9.78 0.68
CA ARG A 342 -0.27 -8.76 -0.25
C ARG A 342 0.79 -7.93 0.44
N LYS A 343 1.79 -7.49 -0.29
CA LYS A 343 2.87 -6.67 0.24
C LYS A 343 2.67 -5.23 -0.20
N SER A 344 2.75 -4.31 0.74
CA SER A 344 2.73 -2.89 0.46
C SER A 344 3.95 -2.26 1.11
N TYR A 345 4.72 -1.58 0.29
CA TYR A 345 5.92 -0.90 0.72
C TYR A 345 5.57 0.51 1.18
N TYR A 346 6.42 1.13 1.99
CA TYR A 346 6.32 2.56 2.24
C TYR A 346 7.67 3.22 2.34
N GLU A 347 7.73 4.47 1.86
CA GLU A 347 8.82 5.39 2.10
C GLU A 347 8.32 6.54 2.98
N LEU A 348 9.12 6.91 3.97
CA LEU A 348 8.84 8.03 4.86
C LEU A 348 9.64 9.26 4.45
N LEU A 349 9.02 10.43 4.51
CA LEU A 349 9.69 11.72 4.44
C LEU A 349 9.39 12.50 5.70
N ALA A 350 10.43 12.92 6.40
CA ALA A 350 10.33 13.74 7.60
C ALA A 350 11.39 14.85 7.57
N ALA A 351 11.12 15.98 8.23
CA ALA A 351 12.19 16.94 8.48
C ALA A 351 13.20 16.32 9.47
N ASP A 352 14.48 16.63 9.35
CA ASP A 352 15.56 16.08 10.20
C ASP A 352 15.30 16.27 11.71
N PHE A 353 14.58 17.32 12.07
CA PHE A 353 14.20 17.55 13.45
C PHE A 353 13.19 16.53 14.00
N TYR A 354 12.61 15.64 13.19
CA TYR A 354 11.81 14.50 13.66
C TYR A 354 12.66 13.35 14.18
N ASP A 355 13.88 13.16 13.66
CA ASP A 355 14.79 12.09 14.05
C ASP A 355 15.06 12.13 15.56
N THR A 356 15.12 13.33 16.13
CA THR A 356 15.38 13.56 17.55
C THR A 356 14.14 13.58 18.44
N ARG A 357 12.94 13.55 17.85
CA ARG A 357 11.68 13.77 18.58
C ARG A 357 10.75 12.58 18.57
N GLU A 358 10.65 11.89 17.44
CA GLU A 358 9.44 11.16 17.09
C GLU A 358 9.63 9.91 16.24
N LEU A 359 10.81 9.70 15.64
CA LEU A 359 11.16 8.47 14.93
C LEU A 359 11.99 7.55 15.83
N GLU A 360 11.93 6.24 15.58
CA GLU A 360 12.72 5.24 16.29
C GLU A 360 13.74 4.58 15.36
N ASP A 361 14.87 4.19 15.93
CA ASP A 361 15.90 3.42 15.24
C ASP A 361 15.39 2.00 14.93
N VAL A 362 15.48 1.61 13.67
CA VAL A 362 15.16 0.27 13.18
C VAL A 362 16.38 -0.28 12.47
N ASP A 363 16.87 -1.43 12.94
CA ASP A 363 17.95 -2.16 12.29
C ASP A 363 17.39 -3.01 11.14
N VAL A 364 17.81 -2.68 9.91
CA VAL A 364 17.50 -3.47 8.71
C VAL A 364 18.81 -3.91 8.06
N GLY A 365 19.14 -5.19 8.24
CA GLY A 365 20.34 -5.77 7.63
C GLY A 365 21.66 -5.21 8.20
N GLY A 366 21.68 -4.79 9.46
CA GLY A 366 22.85 -4.22 10.14
C GLY A 366 23.02 -2.71 9.93
N VAL A 367 22.06 -2.04 9.28
CA VAL A 367 22.04 -0.60 9.07
C VAL A 367 20.90 -0.01 9.88
N ILE A 368 21.20 1.02 10.69
CA ILE A 368 20.19 1.76 11.46
C ILE A 368 19.48 2.74 10.54
N HIS A 369 18.16 2.65 10.53
CA HIS A 369 17.25 3.56 9.85
C HIS A 369 16.27 4.18 10.85
N HIS A 370 15.57 5.25 10.47
CA HIS A 370 14.54 5.88 11.31
C HIS A 370 13.14 5.55 10.79
N ASP A 371 12.23 5.07 11.63
CA ASP A 371 10.85 4.72 11.24
C ASP A 371 9.83 5.23 12.26
N PHE A 372 8.54 4.95 12.03
CA PHE A 372 7.49 5.16 13.02
C PHE A 372 7.87 4.54 14.37
N PRO A 373 7.38 5.09 15.50
CA PRO A 373 7.56 4.47 16.80
C PRO A 373 7.02 3.04 16.85
N SER A 374 7.59 2.21 17.71
CA SER A 374 7.22 0.80 17.88
C SER A 374 5.73 0.57 18.11
N ALA A 375 5.07 1.46 18.87
CA ALA A 375 3.61 1.38 19.10
C ALA A 375 2.80 1.65 17.82
N ALA A 376 3.25 2.59 17.00
CA ALA A 376 2.67 2.88 15.70
C ALA A 376 2.90 1.71 14.74
N LEU A 377 4.13 1.19 14.64
CA LEU A 377 4.44 0.01 13.82
C LEU A 377 3.62 -1.21 14.22
N THR A 378 3.47 -1.46 15.53
CA THR A 378 2.61 -2.55 16.05
C THR A 378 1.17 -2.37 15.59
N LYS A 379 0.64 -1.14 15.64
CA LYS A 379 -0.72 -0.83 15.17
C LYS A 379 -0.85 -0.95 13.66
N LEU A 380 0.16 -0.52 12.90
CA LEU A 380 0.20 -0.58 11.44
C LEU A 380 0.16 -2.03 11.00
N LYS A 381 1.00 -2.87 11.63
CA LYS A 381 1.01 -4.31 11.44
C LYS A 381 -0.32 -4.95 11.80
N ALA A 382 -0.91 -4.62 12.95
CA ALA A 382 -2.20 -5.18 13.36
C ALA A 382 -3.33 -4.83 12.37
N LEU A 383 -3.38 -3.58 11.87
CA LEU A 383 -4.34 -3.15 10.86
C LEU A 383 -4.08 -3.84 9.52
N GLY A 384 -2.83 -3.94 9.09
CA GLY A 384 -2.42 -4.65 7.87
C GLY A 384 -2.75 -6.13 7.91
N ASP A 385 -2.40 -6.82 8.99
CA ASP A 385 -2.69 -8.25 9.21
C ASP A 385 -4.20 -8.53 9.14
N SER A 386 -5.03 -7.62 9.69
CA SER A 386 -6.50 -7.78 9.66
C SER A 386 -7.10 -7.77 8.24
N VAL A 387 -6.35 -7.23 7.28
CA VAL A 387 -6.73 -7.14 5.86
C VAL A 387 -5.74 -7.85 4.95
N PHE A 388 -4.83 -8.67 5.49
CA PHE A 388 -3.82 -9.43 4.73
C PHE A 388 -2.93 -8.55 3.84
N ILE A 389 -2.50 -7.41 4.38
CA ILE A 389 -1.48 -6.55 3.80
C ILE A 389 -0.29 -6.50 4.76
N GLU A 390 0.85 -6.99 4.31
CA GLU A 390 2.11 -6.80 5.00
C GLU A 390 2.70 -5.45 4.58
N TYR A 391 2.80 -4.54 5.54
CA TYR A 391 3.51 -3.28 5.36
C TYR A 391 5.00 -3.51 5.58
N THR A 392 5.81 -3.04 4.63
CA THR A 392 7.27 -3.19 4.68
C THR A 392 7.91 -1.83 4.48
N TRP A 393 8.70 -1.42 5.46
CA TRP A 393 9.54 -0.24 5.36
C TRP A 393 10.53 -0.41 4.20
N MET A 394 10.68 0.62 3.37
CA MET A 394 11.68 0.65 2.30
C MET A 394 12.81 1.63 2.58
N GLN A 395 12.44 2.87 2.91
CA GLN A 395 13.39 3.95 3.04
C GLN A 395 12.77 5.08 3.87
N THR A 396 13.60 5.74 4.65
CA THR A 396 13.27 7.04 5.24
C THR A 396 14.18 8.10 4.64
N HIS A 397 13.56 9.20 4.27
CA HIS A 397 14.17 10.40 3.72
C HIS A 397 14.04 11.51 4.75
N THR A 398 15.16 12.13 5.07
CA THR A 398 15.17 13.29 5.96
C THR A 398 15.60 14.54 5.21
N PHE A 399 15.12 15.70 5.63
CA PHE A 399 15.49 16.97 5.02
C PHE A 399 15.68 18.07 6.06
N ALA A 400 16.67 18.94 5.82
CA ALA A 400 16.89 20.11 6.64
C ALA A 400 15.79 21.17 6.43
N PRO A 401 15.44 21.99 7.44
CA PRO A 401 14.38 23.00 7.32
C PRO A 401 14.57 23.96 6.13
N ALA A 402 15.82 24.30 5.79
CA ALA A 402 16.14 25.17 4.66
C ALA A 402 15.83 24.55 3.29
N ALA A 403 15.72 23.23 3.19
CA ALA A 403 15.35 22.53 1.97
C ALA A 403 13.83 22.45 1.78
N ALA A 404 13.04 22.69 2.83
CA ALA A 404 11.59 22.64 2.79
C ALA A 404 11.02 23.71 1.82
N PRO A 405 9.85 23.47 1.20
CA PRO A 405 9.18 24.51 0.44
C PRO A 405 8.96 25.77 1.29
N SER A 406 9.19 26.96 0.72
CA SER A 406 9.06 28.24 1.44
C SER A 406 7.72 28.34 2.18
N GLY A 407 7.75 28.75 3.45
CA GLY A 407 6.57 28.94 4.30
C GLY A 407 5.94 27.67 4.88
N THR A 408 6.56 26.50 4.69
CA THR A 408 6.11 25.24 5.32
C THR A 408 6.72 24.98 6.68
N ILE A 409 7.86 25.59 7.00
CA ILE A 409 8.47 25.50 8.33
C ILE A 409 8.04 26.72 9.13
N LEU A 410 7.25 26.50 10.17
CA LEU A 410 6.73 27.52 11.08
C LEU A 410 7.05 27.14 12.52
N SER A 411 6.79 28.02 13.49
CA SER A 411 6.91 27.62 14.90
C SER A 411 5.68 26.83 15.37
N LYS A 412 5.86 25.93 16.33
CA LYS A 412 4.75 25.23 16.99
C LYS A 412 3.78 26.22 17.66
N ARG A 413 4.29 27.35 18.13
CA ARG A 413 3.49 28.48 18.63
C ARG A 413 2.60 29.08 17.56
N PHE A 414 3.12 29.35 16.36
CA PHE A 414 2.32 29.88 15.26
C PHE A 414 1.13 28.96 14.98
N LEU A 415 1.38 27.65 14.91
CA LEU A 415 0.35 26.64 14.65
C LEU A 415 -0.56 26.34 15.87
N GLU A 416 -0.38 27.04 16.98
CA GLU A 416 -1.10 26.82 18.25
C GLU A 416 -1.01 25.34 18.73
N ILE A 417 0.07 24.62 18.42
CA ILE A 417 0.30 23.22 18.85
C ILE A 417 0.82 23.21 20.29
N THR A 418 1.79 24.06 20.58
CA THR A 418 2.36 24.31 21.91
C THR A 418 2.77 25.77 22.00
N ASN A 419 3.18 26.26 23.17
CA ASN A 419 3.75 27.60 23.30
C ASN A 419 5.26 27.68 22.94
N SER A 420 5.83 26.62 22.36
CA SER A 420 7.25 26.54 21.98
C SER A 420 7.54 27.21 20.63
N GLU A 421 8.71 27.82 20.50
CA GLU A 421 9.24 28.33 19.22
C GLU A 421 9.91 27.25 18.36
N ASP A 422 9.89 25.98 18.79
CA ASP A 422 10.43 24.86 18.01
C ASP A 422 9.80 24.81 16.61
N SER A 423 10.61 24.40 15.64
CA SER A 423 10.15 24.21 14.26
C SER A 423 9.06 23.13 14.16
N ALA A 424 8.05 23.45 13.37
CA ALA A 424 6.97 22.60 12.95
C ALA A 424 6.91 22.58 11.43
N TYR A 425 6.69 21.40 10.86
CA TYR A 425 6.51 21.27 9.41
C TYR A 425 5.02 21.18 9.08
N MET A 426 4.50 22.08 8.27
CA MET A 426 3.11 22.07 7.85
C MET A 426 2.96 21.80 6.37
N LEU A 427 1.92 21.04 6.02
CA LEU A 427 1.55 20.74 4.66
C LEU A 427 0.24 21.41 4.28
N THR A 428 0.12 21.74 3.00
CA THR A 428 -1.12 22.15 2.36
C THR A 428 -1.31 21.38 1.06
N ASP A 429 -2.49 21.41 0.44
CA ASP A 429 -2.75 20.79 -0.88
C ASP A 429 -1.67 21.13 -1.93
N TYR A 430 -1.07 22.32 -1.80
CA TYR A 430 -0.01 22.75 -2.72
C TYR A 430 1.36 22.23 -2.36
N THR A 431 1.73 22.27 -1.08
CA THR A 431 3.07 21.88 -0.65
C THR A 431 3.20 20.37 -0.52
N MET A 432 2.11 19.65 -0.38
CA MET A 432 2.05 18.19 -0.31
C MET A 432 2.49 17.51 -1.60
N ARG A 433 2.25 18.11 -2.78
CA ARG A 433 2.77 17.60 -4.05
C ARG A 433 4.26 17.87 -4.26
N ARG A 434 4.85 18.79 -3.49
CA ARG A 434 6.24 19.22 -3.66
C ARG A 434 7.16 18.46 -2.72
N LEU A 435 8.29 18.03 -3.24
CA LEU A 435 9.37 17.51 -2.40
C LEU A 435 10.29 18.64 -1.95
N PRO A 436 10.86 18.54 -0.75
CA PRO A 436 11.98 19.37 -0.35
C PRO A 436 13.12 19.31 -1.38
N THR A 437 13.86 20.41 -1.50
CA THR A 437 14.97 20.51 -2.46
C THR A 437 16.01 19.43 -2.19
N GLY A 438 16.39 18.66 -3.22
CA GLY A 438 17.39 17.60 -3.11
C GLY A 438 16.87 16.27 -2.57
N VAL A 439 15.58 16.16 -2.28
CA VAL A 439 14.93 14.89 -1.90
C VAL A 439 14.25 14.28 -3.12
N ALA A 440 14.44 12.98 -3.33
CA ALA A 440 13.71 12.19 -4.31
C ALA A 440 13.29 10.85 -3.69
N TRP A 441 12.05 10.45 -3.93
CA TRP A 441 11.61 9.09 -3.61
C TRP A 441 12.41 8.07 -4.42
N GLN A 442 12.71 6.91 -3.85
CA GLN A 442 13.45 5.88 -4.58
C GLN A 442 12.55 5.11 -5.54
N GLY A 443 11.37 4.70 -5.09
CA GLY A 443 10.35 4.05 -5.92
C GLY A 443 10.80 2.72 -6.53
N THR A 444 11.68 1.97 -5.86
CA THR A 444 12.16 0.65 -6.32
C THR A 444 11.02 -0.33 -6.59
N HIS A 445 9.90 -0.20 -5.84
CA HIS A 445 8.64 -0.88 -6.09
C HIS A 445 7.51 0.12 -6.29
N ALA A 446 7.65 1.09 -7.21
CA ALA A 446 6.73 2.22 -7.37
C ALA A 446 5.25 1.80 -7.23
N ASN A 447 4.78 0.81 -7.99
CA ASN A 447 3.36 0.37 -8.00
C ASN A 447 2.85 -0.32 -6.72
N LEU A 448 3.71 -0.46 -5.72
CA LEU A 448 3.42 -1.08 -4.43
C LEU A 448 3.88 -0.22 -3.25
N THR A 449 4.50 0.94 -3.51
CA THR A 449 5.11 1.81 -2.51
C THR A 449 4.21 3.00 -2.23
N ASN A 450 3.82 3.18 -0.97
CA ASN A 450 3.14 4.38 -0.51
C ASN A 450 4.18 5.41 -0.06
N TYR A 451 4.07 6.66 -0.47
CA TYR A 451 4.97 7.70 0.02
C TYR A 451 4.27 8.56 1.07
N ILE A 452 4.87 8.61 2.25
CA ILE A 452 4.25 9.21 3.44
C ILE A 452 5.10 10.40 3.88
N LYS A 453 4.49 11.58 3.96
CA LYS A 453 5.09 12.79 4.49
C LYS A 453 4.58 13.02 5.91
N LEU A 454 5.48 13.00 6.87
CA LEU A 454 5.18 13.37 8.23
C LEU A 454 5.15 14.89 8.35
N CYS A 455 4.15 15.42 9.04
CA CYS A 455 3.99 16.84 9.31
C CYS A 455 3.39 17.08 10.70
N ASP A 456 3.55 18.29 11.20
CA ASP A 456 3.01 18.79 12.46
C ASP A 456 1.65 19.45 12.26
N ALA A 457 1.21 19.71 11.03
CA ALA A 457 -0.10 20.26 10.70
C ALA A 457 -0.40 20.08 9.21
N ASN A 458 -1.66 19.82 8.88
CA ASN A 458 -2.13 19.74 7.51
C ASN A 458 -3.35 20.64 7.30
N TYR A 459 -3.34 21.43 6.23
CA TYR A 459 -4.40 22.36 5.89
C TYR A 459 -4.79 22.26 4.43
N TYR A 460 -6.05 22.03 4.17
CA TYR A 460 -6.56 21.98 2.81
C TYR A 460 -7.45 23.17 2.53
N TRP A 461 -7.57 23.47 1.25
CA TRP A 461 -8.50 24.45 0.74
C TRP A 461 -9.77 23.74 0.26
N GLU A 462 -10.90 24.02 0.91
CA GLU A 462 -12.15 23.34 0.59
C GLU A 462 -12.80 23.94 -0.67
N HIS A 463 -12.47 23.37 -1.84
CA HIS A 463 -13.21 23.66 -3.08
C HIS A 463 -14.52 22.85 -3.08
N ARG A 464 -15.54 23.26 -2.31
CA ARG A 464 -16.86 22.60 -2.40
C ARG A 464 -17.39 22.72 -3.82
N GLY A 465 -17.61 21.57 -4.48
CA GLY A 465 -18.08 21.42 -5.87
C GLY A 465 -19.47 21.98 -6.19
N GLY A 466 -19.91 23.04 -5.52
CA GLY A 466 -21.11 23.79 -5.82
C GLY A 466 -21.01 25.17 -5.20
N ALA A 467 -20.78 26.19 -6.04
CA ALA A 467 -21.08 27.61 -5.82
C ALA A 467 -20.87 28.22 -4.40
N PHE A 468 -19.94 27.72 -3.59
CA PHE A 468 -19.37 28.55 -2.54
C PHE A 468 -18.39 29.49 -3.25
N PRO A 469 -18.64 30.81 -3.24
CA PRO A 469 -17.69 31.74 -3.82
C PRO A 469 -16.35 31.52 -3.13
N GLN A 470 -15.27 31.82 -3.84
CA GLN A 470 -13.94 32.01 -3.28
C GLN A 470 -14.03 33.01 -2.12
N THR A 471 -14.45 32.59 -0.91
CA THR A 471 -14.75 33.50 0.19
C THR A 471 -13.43 33.87 0.83
N ARG A 472 -12.67 34.64 0.08
CA ARG A 472 -11.69 35.53 0.64
C ARG A 472 -12.46 36.51 1.50
N THR A 473 -12.20 36.50 2.80
CA THR A 473 -12.80 37.49 3.68
C THR A 473 -12.00 38.77 3.57
N ARG A 474 -12.66 39.86 3.19
CA ARG A 474 -12.04 41.18 3.16
C ARG A 474 -11.91 41.70 4.59
N PHE A 475 -10.70 42.01 4.99
CA PHE A 475 -10.36 42.71 6.21
C PHE A 475 -9.95 44.12 5.87
N ARG A 476 -10.76 45.08 6.33
CA ARG A 476 -10.44 46.49 6.26
C ARG A 476 -10.42 47.06 7.67
N VAL A 477 -9.24 47.47 8.13
CA VAL A 477 -9.06 48.00 9.48
C VAL A 477 -8.32 49.31 9.46
N ASP A 478 -8.78 50.27 10.25
CA ASP A 478 -8.05 51.49 10.50
C ASP A 478 -7.09 51.30 11.68
N THR A 479 -5.89 51.85 11.56
CA THR A 479 -4.88 51.80 12.62
C THR A 479 -4.17 53.13 12.78
N THR A 480 -3.82 53.41 14.03
CA THR A 480 -2.96 54.52 14.46
C THR A 480 -1.68 54.00 15.13
N THR A 481 -1.43 52.68 15.06
CA THR A 481 -0.27 52.03 15.67
C THR A 481 0.61 51.38 14.60
N VAL A 482 1.91 51.31 14.88
CA VAL A 482 2.92 50.69 14.00
C VAL A 482 2.70 49.18 13.87
N LYS A 483 2.28 48.52 14.95
CA LYS A 483 1.86 47.12 14.95
C LYS A 483 0.35 47.03 14.98
N LYS A 484 -0.24 46.15 14.17
CA LYS A 484 -1.67 45.89 14.15
C LYS A 484 -1.95 44.40 14.04
N GLU A 485 -2.76 43.91 14.96
CA GLU A 485 -3.32 42.56 14.90
C GLU A 485 -4.55 42.51 13.99
N LEU A 486 -4.56 41.54 13.08
CA LEU A 486 -5.73 41.10 12.33
C LEU A 486 -6.20 39.74 12.86
N THR A 487 -7.26 39.74 13.65
CA THR A 487 -7.86 38.50 14.17
C THR A 487 -8.80 37.88 13.13
N VAL A 488 -8.50 36.68 12.66
CA VAL A 488 -9.27 35.97 11.62
C VAL A 488 -10.53 35.29 12.21
N ARG A 489 -10.58 35.07 13.53
CA ARG A 489 -11.62 34.27 14.25
C ARG A 489 -13.07 34.76 14.17
N ALA A 490 -13.37 36.00 13.77
CA ALA A 490 -14.72 36.56 13.98
C ALA A 490 -15.69 36.39 12.78
N THR A 491 -15.20 36.12 11.58
CA THR A 491 -16.03 36.20 10.36
C THR A 491 -15.77 35.12 9.32
N ALA A 492 -14.65 34.39 9.42
CA ALA A 492 -14.32 33.25 8.57
C ALA A 492 -14.03 32.03 9.46
N SER A 493 -14.63 30.89 9.17
CA SER A 493 -14.34 29.61 9.83
C SER A 493 -12.94 29.06 9.49
N GLY A 494 -11.97 29.89 9.11
CA GLY A 494 -10.71 29.48 8.48
C GLY A 494 -9.43 29.94 9.19
N TYR A 495 -8.33 29.25 8.87
CA TYR A 495 -6.98 29.51 9.37
C TYR A 495 -6.16 30.43 8.45
N PHE A 496 -5.31 31.29 9.02
CA PHE A 496 -4.27 32.04 8.33
C PHE A 496 -3.06 31.15 8.09
N ILE A 497 -2.81 30.81 6.83
CA ILE A 497 -1.69 29.97 6.41
C ILE A 497 -0.81 30.76 5.44
N PRO A 498 0.49 30.98 5.71
CA PRO A 498 1.31 31.89 4.91
C PRO A 498 1.49 31.46 3.44
N VAL A 499 1.16 30.22 3.09
CA VAL A 499 1.25 29.64 1.74
C VAL A 499 -0.05 28.95 1.39
N SER A 500 -0.72 29.37 0.31
CA SER A 500 -1.96 28.76 -0.18
C SER A 500 -1.83 28.24 -1.61
N GLY A 501 -2.76 27.37 -2.02
CA GLY A 501 -2.63 26.53 -3.22
C GLY A 501 -3.08 27.11 -4.55
N LEU A 502 -3.55 28.36 -4.58
CA LEU A 502 -3.92 29.00 -5.84
C LEU A 502 -2.67 29.51 -6.57
N SER A 503 -2.12 28.75 -7.50
CA SER A 503 -1.15 29.31 -8.46
C SER A 503 -1.86 30.35 -9.33
N ALA A 504 -1.33 31.57 -9.41
CA ALA A 504 -1.63 32.47 -10.52
C ALA A 504 -0.93 31.90 -11.77
N SER A 505 -1.46 30.81 -12.32
CA SER A 505 -1.06 30.17 -13.59
C SER A 505 0.44 30.05 -13.85
N SER A 506 0.98 28.84 -13.62
CA SER A 506 2.22 28.29 -14.22
C SER A 506 3.55 29.01 -13.93
N GLY A 507 4.08 28.82 -12.71
CA GLY A 507 5.53 28.89 -12.48
C GLY A 507 5.96 29.60 -11.19
N GLY A 508 6.32 28.80 -10.16
CA GLY A 508 7.41 29.16 -9.26
C GLY A 508 7.07 29.42 -7.80
N THR A 509 6.52 30.57 -7.45
CA THR A 509 6.49 31.05 -6.06
C THR A 509 5.10 30.86 -5.46
N GLY A 510 4.98 30.09 -4.36
CA GLY A 510 3.69 29.88 -3.68
C GLY A 510 2.95 31.20 -3.43
N SER A 511 1.64 31.20 -3.66
CA SER A 511 0.81 32.37 -3.39
C SER A 511 0.63 32.53 -1.88
N GLY A 512 0.76 33.76 -1.37
CA GLY A 512 0.45 34.03 0.03
C GLY A 512 -1.07 33.99 0.27
N SER A 513 -1.51 33.73 1.50
CA SER A 513 -2.94 33.81 1.86
C SER A 513 -3.47 35.25 2.00
N LEU A 514 -2.59 36.25 1.88
CA LEU A 514 -2.93 37.67 1.95
C LEU A 514 -2.91 38.31 0.57
N TRP A 515 -4.04 38.90 0.17
CA TRP A 515 -4.22 39.52 -1.14
C TRP A 515 -4.77 40.92 -0.99
N THR A 516 -4.23 41.86 -1.76
CA THR A 516 -4.81 43.18 -1.92
C THR A 516 -6.16 43.10 -2.65
N PRO A 517 -7.04 44.11 -2.53
CA PRO A 517 -8.25 44.19 -3.33
C PRO A 517 -8.04 44.24 -4.84
N ALA A 518 -6.85 44.59 -5.30
CA ALA A 518 -6.45 44.57 -6.69
C ALA A 518 -5.97 43.19 -7.17
N GLY A 519 -5.93 42.18 -6.28
CA GLY A 519 -5.52 40.80 -6.60
C GLY A 519 -4.03 40.52 -6.49
N ALA A 520 -3.20 41.49 -6.12
CA ALA A 520 -1.77 41.26 -5.83
C ALA A 520 -1.57 40.64 -4.43
N VAL A 521 -0.54 39.81 -4.25
CA VAL A 521 -0.18 39.24 -2.93
C VAL A 521 0.35 40.34 -2.01
N GLY A 522 -0.24 40.45 -0.82
CA GLY A 522 0.12 41.46 0.19
C GLY A 522 -1.08 42.13 0.85
N ILE A 523 -0.81 43.19 1.59
CA ILE A 523 -1.83 44.00 2.30
C ILE A 523 -1.81 45.40 1.70
N ALA A 524 -2.92 45.87 1.14
CA ALA A 524 -3.01 47.24 0.67
C ALA A 524 -3.11 48.18 1.88
N TRP A 525 -2.43 49.32 1.82
CA TRP A 525 -2.55 50.36 2.83
C TRP A 525 -2.83 51.71 2.19
N LYS A 526 -3.58 52.56 2.90
CA LYS A 526 -3.90 53.92 2.47
C LYS A 526 -3.96 54.87 3.65
N ALA A 527 -3.33 56.03 3.52
CA ALA A 527 -3.46 57.11 4.48
C ALA A 527 -4.93 57.58 4.56
N LYS A 528 -5.50 57.54 5.76
CA LYS A 528 -6.88 57.97 6.03
C LYS A 528 -6.88 59.46 6.34
N ILE A 529 -6.67 60.26 5.30
CA ILE A 529 -6.64 61.71 5.38
C ILE A 529 -7.57 62.31 4.33
N ASN A 530 -8.28 63.38 4.67
CA ASN A 530 -9.04 64.14 3.69
C ASN A 530 -8.10 65.17 3.04
N PRO A 531 -7.75 65.07 1.75
CA PRO A 531 -6.89 66.06 1.10
C PRO A 531 -7.47 67.48 1.16
N ASP A 532 -8.80 67.61 1.20
CA ASP A 532 -9.46 68.91 1.17
C ASP A 532 -9.25 69.73 2.45
N THR A 533 -8.95 69.09 3.58
CA THR A 533 -8.65 69.80 4.85
C THR A 533 -7.25 70.42 4.87
N TYR A 534 -6.40 70.09 3.87
CA TYR A 534 -5.03 70.58 3.76
C TYR A 534 -4.82 71.40 2.48
N LYS A 535 -5.89 71.97 1.91
CA LYS A 535 -5.80 72.95 0.81
C LYS A 535 -5.05 74.20 1.26
N THR A 536 -4.42 74.86 0.31
CA THR A 536 -3.82 76.17 0.54
C THR A 536 -4.89 77.15 1.00
N VAL A 537 -4.74 77.71 2.20
CA VAL A 537 -5.64 78.72 2.76
C VAL A 537 -5.20 80.07 2.25
N ILE A 538 -6.09 80.72 1.50
CA ILE A 538 -5.88 82.07 0.99
C ILE A 538 -6.72 83.00 1.86
N ASP A 539 -6.06 83.86 2.63
CA ASP A 539 -6.78 84.89 3.37
C ASP A 539 -7.39 85.89 2.39
N PRO A 540 -8.54 86.50 2.74
CA PRO A 540 -9.05 87.65 2.01
C PRO A 540 -7.94 88.69 1.83
N ILE A 541 -7.79 89.21 0.60
CA ILE A 541 -6.75 90.19 0.31
C ILE A 541 -6.99 91.43 1.17
N ALA A 542 -6.13 91.61 2.18
CA ALA A 542 -6.18 92.73 3.09
C ALA A 542 -5.81 94.02 2.33
N GLU A 543 -6.48 95.11 2.68
CA GLU A 543 -6.10 96.42 2.19
C GLU A 543 -5.74 97.33 3.37
N ASP A 544 -4.71 98.12 3.17
CA ASP A 544 -4.30 99.13 4.13
C ASP A 544 -4.07 100.44 3.40
N ARG A 545 -4.68 101.49 3.94
CA ARG A 545 -4.81 102.78 3.30
C ARG A 545 -4.34 103.86 4.26
N PRO A 546 -3.03 104.00 4.46
CA PRO A 546 -2.51 105.13 5.20
C PRO A 546 -2.99 106.45 4.54
N PRO A 547 -3.30 107.48 5.35
CA PRO A 547 -3.65 108.79 4.82
C PRO A 547 -2.50 109.33 3.96
N GLY A 548 -2.77 109.54 2.66
CA GLY A 548 -1.79 110.00 1.69
C GLY A 548 -1.86 111.51 1.49
N VAL A 549 -0.72 112.11 1.11
CA VAL A 549 -0.62 113.54 0.76
C VAL A 549 -1.09 113.74 -0.68
N ASP A 550 -2.03 114.67 -0.89
CA ASP A 550 -2.51 115.05 -2.22
C ASP A 550 -1.44 115.82 -3.00
N GLY A 551 -1.08 115.37 -4.22
CA GLY A 551 -0.20 116.12 -5.13
C GLY A 551 0.82 115.34 -5.96
N ALA A 552 1.12 114.06 -5.68
CA ALA A 552 2.21 113.36 -6.39
C ALA A 552 1.87 112.96 -7.84
N ASN A 553 2.87 113.06 -8.74
CA ASN A 553 2.77 112.72 -10.17
C ASN A 553 2.79 111.20 -10.47
N THR A 554 3.17 110.40 -9.48
CA THR A 554 3.20 108.93 -9.52
C THR A 554 2.46 108.39 -8.31
N ARG A 555 1.70 107.31 -8.48
CA ARG A 555 1.02 106.64 -7.37
C ARG A 555 1.40 105.16 -7.41
N THR A 556 2.04 104.67 -6.36
CA THR A 556 2.52 103.28 -6.27
C THR A 556 1.63 102.50 -5.31
N LEU A 557 1.19 101.33 -5.75
CA LEU A 557 0.59 100.31 -4.88
C LEU A 557 1.66 99.27 -4.56
N THR A 558 1.76 98.88 -3.30
CA THR A 558 2.71 97.87 -2.82
C THR A 558 1.94 96.62 -2.39
N ILE A 559 2.33 95.48 -2.95
CA ILE A 559 1.77 94.16 -2.68
C ILE A 559 2.77 93.40 -1.81
N THR A 560 2.36 92.99 -0.63
CA THR A 560 3.17 92.23 0.33
C THR A 560 2.46 90.93 0.69
N GLU A 561 3.21 89.91 1.09
CA GLU A 561 2.66 88.66 1.66
C GLU A 561 3.15 88.53 3.09
N SER A 562 2.22 88.32 4.02
CA SER A 562 2.48 88.47 5.46
C SER A 562 3.14 87.28 6.14
N ASN A 563 3.13 86.09 5.53
CA ASN A 563 3.62 84.85 6.18
C ASN A 563 5.04 84.48 5.72
N GLN A 564 5.31 84.58 4.42
CA GLN A 564 6.55 84.23 3.73
C GLN A 564 7.54 85.41 3.64
N ASN A 565 7.09 86.64 3.92
CA ASN A 565 7.87 87.87 3.90
C ASN A 565 8.80 88.06 2.66
N PRO A 566 8.28 87.92 1.42
CA PRO A 566 9.08 88.15 0.22
C PRO A 566 9.31 89.64 -0.04
N ALA A 567 10.25 89.95 -0.93
CA ALA A 567 10.35 91.29 -1.53
C ALA A 567 8.99 91.70 -2.12
N ALA A 568 8.54 92.92 -1.81
CA ALA A 568 7.24 93.42 -2.23
C ALA A 568 7.17 93.60 -3.76
N CYS A 569 5.98 93.39 -4.34
CA CYS A 569 5.71 93.76 -5.73
C CYS A 569 5.06 95.14 -5.76
N SER A 570 5.59 96.06 -6.57
CA SER A 570 5.07 97.43 -6.66
C SER A 570 4.50 97.70 -8.05
N VAL A 571 3.33 98.33 -8.09
CA VAL A 571 2.64 98.75 -9.32
C VAL A 571 2.57 100.27 -9.32
N THR A 572 3.21 100.91 -10.30
CA THR A 572 3.26 102.38 -10.37
C THR A 572 2.38 102.91 -11.49
N PHE A 573 1.43 103.77 -11.12
CA PHE A 573 0.53 104.44 -12.06
C PHE A 573 1.01 105.86 -12.30
N THR A 574 1.36 106.17 -13.55
CA THR A 574 1.90 107.47 -13.95
C THR A 574 0.79 108.39 -14.47
N LYS A 575 0.87 109.68 -14.14
CA LYS A 575 -0.04 110.71 -14.66
C LYS A 575 0.35 111.06 -16.10
N PRO A 576 -0.59 111.01 -17.07
CA PRO A 576 -0.32 111.55 -18.41
C PRO A 576 -0.18 113.08 -18.35
N THR A 577 0.52 113.66 -19.34
CA THR A 577 0.77 115.11 -19.44
C THR A 577 -0.52 115.95 -19.38
N ILE A 578 -1.63 115.40 -19.90
CA ILE A 578 -2.99 115.97 -19.80
C ILE A 578 -3.94 114.84 -19.39
N GLY A 579 -4.72 115.05 -18.33
CA GLY A 579 -5.73 114.09 -17.84
C GLY A 579 -5.41 113.50 -16.46
N HIS A 580 -6.17 112.45 -16.11
CA HIS A 580 -6.05 111.77 -14.83
C HIS A 580 -5.19 110.51 -14.95
N ILE A 581 -4.54 110.13 -13.85
CA ILE A 581 -3.82 108.85 -13.73
C ILE A 581 -4.78 107.70 -14.07
N SER A 582 -4.34 106.82 -14.96
CA SER A 582 -5.11 105.63 -15.37
C SER A 582 -5.53 104.78 -14.17
N THR A 583 -6.67 104.11 -14.29
CA THR A 583 -7.13 103.11 -13.33
C THR A 583 -6.82 101.67 -13.78
N SER A 584 -6.36 101.51 -15.02
CA SER A 584 -6.00 100.21 -15.60
C SER A 584 -4.58 99.83 -15.22
N VAL A 585 -4.36 98.55 -14.92
CA VAL A 585 -3.03 97.98 -14.68
C VAL A 585 -2.39 97.64 -16.04
N SER A 586 -1.12 98.00 -16.23
CA SER A 586 -0.41 97.70 -17.49
C SER A 586 -0.22 96.20 -17.69
N ALA A 587 -0.02 95.75 -18.93
CA ALA A 587 0.26 94.34 -19.20
C ALA A 587 1.54 93.85 -18.50
N THR A 588 2.57 94.69 -18.44
CA THR A 588 3.84 94.41 -17.74
C THR A 588 3.63 94.26 -16.24
N ASP A 589 2.90 95.20 -15.61
CA ASP A 589 2.60 95.12 -14.18
C ASP A 589 1.73 93.90 -13.86
N LYS A 590 0.74 93.60 -14.72
CA LYS A 590 -0.09 92.39 -14.57
C LYS A 590 0.77 91.11 -14.57
N ALA A 591 1.69 90.97 -15.52
CA ALA A 591 2.59 89.82 -15.57
C ALA A 591 3.53 89.75 -14.34
N ALA A 592 4.02 90.90 -13.86
CA ALA A 592 4.86 90.97 -12.66
C ALA A 592 4.10 90.56 -11.40
N ILE A 593 2.84 91.01 -11.24
CA ILE A 593 1.96 90.60 -10.15
C ILE A 593 1.70 89.09 -10.22
N GLU A 594 1.34 88.56 -11.40
CA GLU A 594 1.04 87.14 -11.57
C GLU A 594 2.24 86.24 -11.27
N ALA A 595 3.45 86.62 -11.73
CA ALA A 595 4.69 85.92 -11.43
C ALA A 595 5.05 86.00 -9.93
N TRP A 596 4.86 87.16 -9.31
CA TRP A 596 5.09 87.35 -7.88
C TRP A 596 4.16 86.46 -7.03
N VAL A 597 2.87 86.42 -7.37
CA VAL A 597 1.88 85.52 -6.72
C VAL A 597 2.25 84.05 -6.96
N GLN A 598 2.59 83.66 -8.19
CA GLN A 598 3.00 82.28 -8.53
C GLN A 598 4.18 81.79 -7.67
N ALA A 599 5.17 82.65 -7.45
CA ALA A 599 6.35 82.30 -6.65
C ALA A 599 6.02 81.99 -5.17
N ARG A 600 4.84 82.40 -4.67
CA ARG A 600 4.37 82.07 -3.31
C ARG A 600 3.79 80.67 -3.20
N PHE A 601 3.49 80.03 -4.34
CA PHE A 601 2.89 78.69 -4.42
C PHE A 601 3.93 77.59 -4.66
N VAL A 602 5.23 77.88 -4.50
CA VAL A 602 6.28 76.86 -4.55
C VAL A 602 6.14 75.91 -3.34
N PRO A 603 6.18 74.57 -3.51
CA PRO A 603 5.97 73.59 -2.44
C PRO A 603 6.76 73.84 -1.16
N ALA A 604 8.04 74.17 -1.26
CA ALA A 604 8.88 74.43 -0.09
C ALA A 604 8.39 75.65 0.72
N GLN A 605 7.94 76.71 0.05
CA GLN A 605 7.45 77.94 0.70
C GLN A 605 6.10 77.68 1.37
N LEU A 606 5.17 77.04 0.68
CA LEU A 606 3.87 76.71 1.27
C LEU A 606 4.00 75.73 2.47
N LYS A 607 4.89 74.73 2.40
CA LYS A 607 5.18 73.83 3.54
C LYS A 607 5.69 74.59 4.77
N ALA A 608 6.64 75.52 4.59
CA ALA A 608 7.22 76.29 5.69
C ALA A 608 6.21 77.22 6.40
N HIS A 609 5.11 77.58 5.73
CA HIS A 609 4.16 78.58 6.19
C HIS A 609 2.73 78.02 6.34
N ASN A 610 2.60 76.74 6.74
CA ASN A 610 1.31 76.08 7.04
C ASN A 610 0.27 76.20 5.92
N ASN A 611 0.72 76.13 4.66
CA ASN A 611 -0.12 76.24 3.47
C ASN A 611 -0.94 77.54 3.41
N LYS A 612 -0.45 78.61 4.03
CA LYS A 612 -1.17 79.89 4.11
C LYS A 612 -0.53 80.95 3.23
N VAL A 613 -1.37 81.64 2.45
CA VAL A 613 -0.98 82.84 1.69
C VAL A 613 -1.89 83.99 2.08
N SER A 614 -1.30 85.05 2.63
CA SER A 614 -2.00 86.23 3.10
C SER A 614 -1.45 87.45 2.36
N VAL A 615 -2.11 87.83 1.27
CA VAL A 615 -1.70 88.98 0.46
C VAL A 615 -2.32 90.26 1.01
N LYS A 616 -1.51 91.31 1.09
CA LYS A 616 -1.90 92.66 1.48
C LYS A 616 -1.56 93.63 0.36
N VAL A 617 -2.52 94.48 -0.02
CA VAL A 617 -2.31 95.58 -0.96
C VAL A 617 -2.34 96.89 -0.17
N THR A 618 -1.19 97.58 -0.14
CA THR A 618 -1.04 98.87 0.53
C THR A 618 -0.99 99.98 -0.51
N GLY A 619 -1.75 101.05 -0.29
CA GLY A 619 -1.79 102.20 -1.18
C GLY A 619 -2.34 103.44 -0.48
N GLU A 620 -2.36 104.57 -1.16
CA GLU A 620 -2.88 105.81 -0.57
C GLU A 620 -4.41 105.78 -0.43
N ALA A 621 -4.92 106.40 0.65
CA ALA A 621 -6.33 106.73 0.77
C ALA A 621 -6.79 107.66 -0.38
N GLY A 622 -8.06 107.54 -0.80
CA GLY A 622 -8.73 108.64 -1.49
C GLY A 622 -9.89 108.28 -2.41
N ASN A 623 -10.05 109.09 -3.46
CA ASN A 623 -11.26 109.19 -4.26
C ASN A 623 -11.55 107.94 -5.11
N ALA A 624 -12.71 107.95 -5.81
CA ALA A 624 -13.20 106.83 -6.62
C ALA A 624 -12.14 106.21 -7.54
N ARG A 625 -11.29 107.01 -8.18
CA ARG A 625 -10.21 106.51 -9.07
C ARG A 625 -9.08 105.80 -8.32
N ARG A 626 -8.75 106.21 -7.10
CA ARG A 626 -7.76 105.50 -6.26
C ARG A 626 -8.29 104.13 -5.86
N ASN A 627 -9.56 104.09 -5.45
CA ASN A 627 -10.25 102.85 -5.13
C ASN A 627 -10.30 101.92 -6.35
N SER A 628 -10.59 102.44 -7.55
CA SER A 628 -10.59 101.64 -8.78
C SER A 628 -9.24 100.97 -9.07
N ARG A 629 -8.10 101.62 -8.78
CA ARG A 629 -6.76 101.02 -8.95
C ARG A 629 -6.52 99.87 -7.98
N VAL A 630 -6.85 100.08 -6.71
CA VAL A 630 -6.75 99.02 -5.69
C VAL A 630 -7.65 97.85 -6.09
N THR A 631 -8.89 98.11 -6.50
CA THR A 631 -9.81 97.09 -7.01
C THR A 631 -9.23 96.34 -8.21
N ALA A 632 -8.62 97.04 -9.18
CA ALA A 632 -8.02 96.41 -10.35
C ALA A 632 -6.82 95.50 -10.01
N VAL A 633 -5.93 95.96 -9.12
CA VAL A 633 -4.81 95.14 -8.63
C VAL A 633 -5.30 93.95 -7.81
N LYS A 634 -6.27 94.15 -6.91
CA LYS A 634 -6.90 93.06 -6.14
C LYS A 634 -7.57 92.03 -7.05
N ALA A 635 -8.25 92.47 -8.12
CA ALA A 635 -8.89 91.57 -9.07
C ALA A 635 -7.87 90.68 -9.81
N ILE A 636 -6.71 91.23 -10.19
CA ILE A 636 -5.62 90.46 -10.82
C ILE A 636 -5.03 89.45 -9.83
N ILE A 637 -4.72 89.90 -8.62
CA ILE A 637 -4.21 89.02 -7.55
C ILE A 637 -5.22 87.92 -7.26
N GLN A 638 -6.50 88.25 -7.04
CA GLN A 638 -7.55 87.30 -6.73
C GLN A 638 -7.74 86.28 -7.86
N ALA A 639 -7.82 86.72 -9.12
CA ALA A 639 -7.95 85.81 -10.25
C ALA A 639 -6.78 84.82 -10.34
N LYS A 640 -5.55 85.27 -10.06
CA LYS A 640 -4.38 84.39 -10.03
C LYS A 640 -4.39 83.46 -8.82
N LEU A 641 -4.77 83.97 -7.64
CA LEU A 641 -4.95 83.18 -6.42
C LEU A 641 -6.00 82.08 -6.61
N ASP A 642 -7.15 82.39 -7.21
CA ASP A 642 -8.22 81.42 -7.49
C ASP A 642 -7.76 80.33 -8.47
N ALA A 643 -7.03 80.70 -9.52
CA ALA A 643 -6.43 79.75 -10.47
C ALA A 643 -5.39 78.83 -9.83
N LEU A 644 -4.63 79.34 -8.84
CA LEU A 644 -3.59 78.58 -8.14
C LEU A 644 -4.13 77.74 -6.97
N ALA A 645 -5.15 78.22 -6.26
CA ALA A 645 -5.80 77.53 -5.15
C ALA A 645 -6.33 76.15 -5.56
N GLY A 646 -6.83 76.03 -6.79
CA GLY A 646 -7.33 74.78 -7.34
C GLY A 646 -6.24 73.79 -7.77
N THR A 647 -5.03 74.26 -8.05
CA THR A 647 -3.96 73.47 -8.71
C THR A 647 -2.77 73.13 -7.81
N HIS A 648 -2.55 73.87 -6.72
CA HIS A 648 -1.40 73.67 -5.83
C HIS A 648 -1.88 73.12 -4.48
N ARG A 649 -1.95 71.79 -4.39
CA ARG A 649 -2.16 71.04 -3.15
C ARG A 649 -0.81 70.58 -2.65
N ILE A 650 -0.28 71.22 -1.61
CA ILE A 650 1.02 70.83 -1.06
C ILE A 650 0.82 70.09 0.26
N ALA A 651 1.33 68.86 0.30
CA ALA A 651 1.27 67.97 1.45
C ALA A 651 2.09 68.51 2.64
N VAL A 652 1.42 69.25 3.51
CA VAL A 652 1.93 69.54 4.87
C VAL A 652 1.74 68.31 5.78
N HIS A 653 0.82 67.41 5.40
CA HIS A 653 0.51 66.21 6.16
C HIS A 653 1.35 65.01 5.66
N PRO A 654 1.95 64.19 6.55
CA PRO A 654 2.81 63.08 6.13
C PRO A 654 2.05 61.98 5.39
N GLY A 655 0.73 61.88 5.60
CA GLY A 655 -0.14 60.97 4.86
C GLY A 655 -0.48 61.40 3.42
N LEU A 656 0.00 62.56 2.96
CA LEU A 656 -0.18 63.03 1.58
C LEU A 656 1.15 62.96 0.82
N ASP A 657 1.10 62.63 -0.47
CA ASP A 657 2.24 62.73 -1.39
C ASP A 657 2.44 64.18 -1.88
N ASP A 658 3.49 64.45 -2.65
CA ASP A 658 3.76 65.82 -3.11
C ASP A 658 2.69 66.38 -4.09
N ALA A 659 1.80 65.53 -4.61
CA ALA A 659 0.63 65.93 -5.40
C ALA A 659 -0.62 66.22 -4.51
N GLY A 660 -0.51 66.06 -3.20
CA GLY A 660 -1.61 66.22 -2.26
C GLY A 660 -2.62 65.08 -2.32
N VAL A 661 -2.23 63.90 -2.83
CA VAL A 661 -3.05 62.68 -2.83
C VAL A 661 -2.69 61.86 -1.59
N ALA A 662 -3.69 61.19 -1.01
CA ALA A 662 -3.45 60.27 0.10
C ALA A 662 -2.46 59.17 -0.32
N ARG A 663 -1.35 59.04 0.42
CA ARG A 663 -0.36 57.99 0.18
C ARG A 663 -1.03 56.63 0.31
N GLU A 664 -0.69 55.73 -0.58
CA GLU A 664 -1.12 54.34 -0.56
C GLU A 664 -0.01 53.44 -1.08
N GLY A 665 -0.12 52.14 -0.81
CA GLY A 665 0.85 51.16 -1.25
C GLY A 665 0.44 49.74 -0.90
N THR A 666 1.33 48.79 -1.15
CA THR A 666 1.15 47.37 -0.79
C THR A 666 2.28 46.93 0.13
N LEU A 667 1.94 46.38 1.28
CA LEU A 667 2.86 45.68 2.16
C LEU A 667 3.04 44.24 1.66
N THR A 668 4.28 43.77 1.60
CA THR A 668 4.58 42.37 1.29
C THR A 668 4.45 41.51 2.56
N MET A 669 4.61 40.19 2.41
CA MET A 669 4.62 39.25 3.56
C MET A 669 5.72 39.56 4.59
N ASN A 670 6.76 40.33 4.25
CA ASN A 670 7.79 40.75 5.19
C ASN A 670 7.27 41.72 6.26
N ALA A 671 6.11 42.36 6.03
CA ALA A 671 5.44 43.16 7.03
C ALA A 671 4.65 42.30 8.04
N VAL A 672 4.56 40.99 7.85
CA VAL A 672 3.93 40.07 8.81
C VAL A 672 4.98 39.60 9.80
N ASP A 673 4.77 39.92 11.07
CA ASP A 673 5.58 39.42 12.18
C ASP A 673 5.19 37.96 12.47
N MET A 674 5.81 37.04 11.73
CA MET A 674 5.52 35.60 11.83
C MET A 674 5.84 35.02 13.21
N ALA A 675 6.74 35.63 13.98
CA ALA A 675 7.12 35.17 15.31
C ALA A 675 6.04 35.44 16.35
N THR A 676 5.28 36.52 16.19
CA THR A 676 4.17 36.87 17.10
C THR A 676 2.80 36.50 16.56
N SER A 677 2.69 36.24 15.26
CA SER A 677 1.47 35.75 14.61
C SER A 677 1.10 34.33 15.04
N THR A 678 -0.18 33.99 14.89
CA THR A 678 -0.69 32.63 14.97
C THR A 678 -1.50 32.30 13.74
N ARG A 679 -1.82 31.02 13.54
CA ARG A 679 -2.74 30.56 12.47
C ARG A 679 -4.15 31.15 12.55
N ARG A 680 -4.46 31.99 13.53
CA ARG A 680 -5.75 32.68 13.68
C ARG A 680 -5.61 34.20 13.84
N SER A 681 -4.38 34.70 13.87
CA SER A 681 -4.07 36.10 14.10
C SER A 681 -2.81 36.49 13.32
N CYS A 682 -2.95 37.45 12.41
CA CYS A 682 -1.84 37.97 11.64
C CYS A 682 -1.40 39.31 12.25
N ILE A 683 -0.18 39.38 12.77
CA ILE A 683 0.41 40.62 13.28
C ILE A 683 1.15 41.31 12.15
N ILE A 684 0.68 42.50 11.77
CA ILE A 684 1.30 43.34 10.75
C ILE A 684 2.14 44.41 11.45
N GLU A 685 3.42 44.49 11.09
CA GLU A 685 4.35 45.55 11.47
C GLU A 685 4.62 46.45 10.27
N LEU A 686 4.24 47.72 10.41
CA LEU A 686 4.36 48.69 9.32
C LEU A 686 5.83 49.11 9.15
N PRO A 687 6.38 49.09 7.93
CA PRO A 687 7.77 49.50 7.69
C PRO A 687 7.97 50.97 8.06
N ALA A 688 9.18 51.29 8.53
CA ALA A 688 9.55 52.64 8.98
C ALA A 688 10.99 53.01 8.56
N ALA A 689 11.48 52.47 7.46
CA ALA A 689 12.84 52.69 6.98
C ALA A 689 13.00 54.05 6.31
N ALA A 690 11.97 54.50 5.58
CA ALA A 690 11.89 55.81 4.96
C ALA A 690 10.80 56.69 5.63
N PRO A 691 10.94 58.04 5.60
CA PRO A 691 9.90 58.95 6.10
C PRO A 691 8.54 58.79 5.40
N THR A 692 8.54 58.21 4.19
CA THR A 692 7.35 57.94 3.38
C THR A 692 6.71 56.58 3.65
N ASP A 693 7.33 55.75 4.48
CA ASP A 693 6.77 54.46 4.85
C ASP A 693 5.62 54.64 5.85
N PRO A 694 4.57 53.81 5.77
CA PRO A 694 3.40 53.96 6.63
C PRO A 694 3.73 53.91 8.13
N GLY A 695 4.70 53.10 8.55
CA GLY A 695 5.10 52.99 9.97
C GLY A 695 5.80 54.24 10.51
N SER A 696 6.44 55.04 9.66
CA SER A 696 7.11 56.29 10.06
C SER A 696 6.11 57.37 10.51
N PHE A 697 4.93 57.39 9.89
CA PHE A 697 3.92 58.42 10.15
C PHE A 697 2.60 57.89 10.70
N VAL A 698 2.37 56.59 10.86
CA VAL A 698 1.11 56.10 11.42
C VAL A 698 0.86 56.66 12.83
N GLY A 699 -0.36 57.16 13.09
CA GLY A 699 -0.74 57.76 14.37
C GLY A 699 -2.07 58.50 14.31
N ALA A 700 -2.52 59.11 15.40
CA ALA A 700 -3.66 60.02 15.36
C ALA A 700 -3.34 61.21 14.43
N ALA A 701 -4.35 61.69 13.67
CA ALA A 701 -4.14 62.73 12.67
C ALA A 701 -3.52 64.00 13.29
N SER A 702 -2.37 64.42 12.77
CA SER A 702 -1.60 65.58 13.25
C SER A 702 -0.60 66.03 12.17
N ALA A 703 0.18 67.07 12.43
CA ALA A 703 1.21 67.55 11.49
C ALA A 703 2.30 66.50 11.19
N THR A 704 2.50 65.50 12.06
CA THR A 704 3.56 64.49 11.91
C THR A 704 3.03 63.07 11.91
N LYS A 705 1.71 62.88 12.04
CA LYS A 705 1.09 61.55 12.11
C LYS A 705 -0.22 61.47 11.32
N CYS A 706 -0.50 60.31 10.72
CA CYS A 706 -1.70 60.05 9.92
C CYS A 706 -2.27 58.67 10.30
N PRO A 707 -3.59 58.54 10.52
CA PRO A 707 -4.20 57.22 10.60
C PRO A 707 -4.12 56.56 9.22
N ILE A 708 -3.99 55.24 9.17
CA ILE A 708 -4.00 54.50 7.91
C ILE A 708 -5.09 53.43 7.94
N THR A 709 -5.57 53.07 6.76
CA THR A 709 -6.41 51.90 6.53
C THR A 709 -5.53 50.79 5.98
N LEU A 710 -5.62 49.59 6.55
CA LEU A 710 -5.11 48.35 5.99
C LEU A 710 -6.29 47.59 5.36
N ASP A 711 -6.09 47.05 4.16
CA ASP A 711 -7.12 46.38 3.37
C ASP A 711 -6.51 45.13 2.71
N THR A 712 -6.98 43.97 3.13
CA THR A 712 -6.51 42.67 2.62
C THR A 712 -7.65 41.70 2.53
N TYR A 713 -7.45 40.67 1.75
CA TYR A 713 -8.26 39.47 1.67
C TYR A 713 -7.49 38.33 2.32
N VAL A 714 -8.16 37.54 3.14
CA VAL A 714 -7.61 36.31 3.73
C VAL A 714 -8.35 35.12 3.16
N GLU A 715 -7.60 34.14 2.68
CA GLU A 715 -8.14 32.84 2.25
C GLU A 715 -8.42 31.94 3.46
N ALA A 716 -9.60 31.34 3.50
CA ALA A 716 -9.98 30.41 4.55
C ALA A 716 -9.46 29.00 4.25
N HIS A 717 -8.71 28.43 5.18
CA HIS A 717 -8.29 27.04 5.17
C HIS A 717 -9.02 26.22 6.23
N ASN A 718 -9.20 24.94 5.97
CA ASN A 718 -9.63 23.95 6.96
C ASN A 718 -8.44 23.12 7.41
N GLU A 719 -8.47 22.68 8.66
CA GLU A 719 -7.49 21.74 9.22
C GLU A 719 -7.92 20.32 8.89
N ALA A 720 -6.97 19.51 8.43
CA ALA A 720 -7.15 18.08 8.19
C ALA A 720 -6.33 17.27 9.19
N LEU A 721 -6.84 16.09 9.55
CA LEU A 721 -6.08 15.11 10.34
C LEU A 721 -5.04 14.39 9.47
N GLY A 722 -5.38 14.15 8.21
CA GLY A 722 -4.54 13.62 7.16
C GLY A 722 -5.10 14.02 5.80
N LEU A 723 -4.30 13.87 4.76
CA LEU A 723 -4.78 14.02 3.39
C LEU A 723 -4.02 13.05 2.50
N CYS A 724 -4.75 12.37 1.63
CA CYS A 724 -4.22 11.65 0.50
C CYS A 724 -4.57 12.41 -0.78
N GLU A 725 -3.54 12.74 -1.56
CA GLU A 725 -3.71 13.40 -2.84
C GLU A 725 -3.06 12.56 -3.94
N GLY A 726 -3.90 11.96 -4.79
CA GLY A 726 -3.45 10.95 -5.74
C GLY A 726 -3.00 9.65 -5.05
N ALA A 727 -2.26 8.80 -5.76
CA ALA A 727 -1.71 7.56 -5.20
C ALA A 727 -0.40 7.78 -4.42
N ASP A 728 0.16 8.99 -4.46
CA ASP A 728 1.60 9.15 -4.23
C ASP A 728 1.96 9.81 -2.90
N VAL A 729 1.13 10.67 -2.30
CA VAL A 729 1.57 11.39 -1.09
C VAL A 729 0.48 11.42 -0.02
N LEU A 730 0.80 10.80 1.09
CA LEU A 730 0.02 10.85 2.31
C LEU A 730 0.64 11.83 3.31
N ALA A 731 -0.05 12.91 3.65
CA ALA A 731 0.35 13.80 4.75
C ALA A 731 -0.24 13.31 6.08
N VAL A 732 0.62 13.02 7.06
CA VAL A 732 0.21 12.51 8.38
C VAL A 732 0.72 13.44 9.48
N PHE A 733 -0.17 13.83 10.39
CA PHE A 733 0.11 14.68 11.55
C PHE A 733 0.85 13.92 12.67
N LYS A 734 1.71 14.57 13.47
CA LYS A 734 2.10 14.06 14.80
C LYS A 734 2.57 15.14 15.80
N LYS A 735 2.30 14.91 17.11
CA LYS A 735 3.27 15.09 18.24
C LYS A 735 2.86 14.49 19.61
N SER A 736 1.59 14.18 19.93
CA SER A 736 1.24 13.75 21.31
C SER A 736 0.29 12.54 21.49
N GLN A 737 -0.07 11.80 20.44
CA GLN A 737 -1.14 10.78 20.54
C GLN A 737 -0.81 9.34 20.11
N GLY A 738 0.43 9.01 19.70
CA GLY A 738 0.83 7.61 19.45
C GLY A 738 0.04 6.92 18.31
N ALA A 739 -0.78 5.92 18.62
CA ALA A 739 -1.49 5.07 17.63
C ALA A 739 -2.53 5.79 16.73
N VAL A 740 -2.85 7.07 16.99
CA VAL A 740 -3.79 7.86 16.17
C VAL A 740 -3.29 8.04 14.75
N ASP A 741 -2.00 8.32 14.59
CA ASP A 741 -1.42 8.74 13.32
C ASP A 741 -1.42 7.58 12.31
N VAL A 742 -1.29 6.36 12.81
CA VAL A 742 -1.40 5.14 12.00
C VAL A 742 -2.84 4.86 11.60
N CYS A 743 -3.81 5.16 12.45
CA CYS A 743 -5.22 5.05 12.06
C CYS A 743 -5.56 6.07 10.97
N VAL A 744 -5.04 7.29 11.05
CA VAL A 744 -5.16 8.30 9.99
C VAL A 744 -4.45 7.82 8.72
N THR A 745 -3.21 7.35 8.85
CA THR A 745 -2.45 6.77 7.72
C THR A 745 -3.24 5.69 7.01
N MET A 746 -3.80 4.74 7.76
CA MET A 746 -4.60 3.64 7.22
C MET A 746 -5.96 4.08 6.70
N HIS A 747 -6.54 5.15 7.24
CA HIS A 747 -7.75 5.77 6.70
C HIS A 747 -7.48 6.29 5.29
N GLU A 748 -6.42 7.08 5.15
CA GLU A 748 -6.05 7.68 3.88
C GLU A 748 -5.58 6.65 2.85
N LEU A 749 -4.79 5.65 3.27
CA LEU A 749 -4.46 4.49 2.43
C LEU A 749 -5.71 3.70 2.03
N GLY A 750 -6.71 3.64 2.91
CA GLY A 750 -8.00 3.05 2.59
C GLY A 750 -8.66 3.71 1.38
N HIS A 751 -8.52 5.03 1.19
CA HIS A 751 -9.01 5.70 -0.04
C HIS A 751 -8.31 5.16 -1.27
N SER A 752 -6.99 4.97 -1.21
CA SER A 752 -6.18 4.38 -2.29
C SER A 752 -6.55 2.92 -2.56
N TYR A 753 -6.95 2.17 -1.53
CA TYR A 753 -7.43 0.79 -1.66
C TYR A 753 -8.90 0.66 -2.08
N GLY A 754 -9.53 1.75 -2.53
CA GLY A 754 -10.90 1.73 -3.05
C GLY A 754 -11.99 1.68 -1.98
N GLN A 755 -11.69 2.12 -0.75
CA GLN A 755 -12.69 2.25 0.32
C GLN A 755 -13.43 3.58 0.28
N ALA A 756 -12.84 4.61 -0.35
CA ALA A 756 -13.56 5.82 -0.71
C ALA A 756 -14.60 5.41 -1.75
N VAL A 757 -15.86 5.51 -1.36
CA VAL A 757 -16.93 5.26 -2.30
C VAL A 757 -16.92 6.40 -3.32
N TYR A 758 -16.87 5.99 -4.57
CA TYR A 758 -16.82 6.81 -5.77
C TYR A 758 -18.26 7.14 -6.21
N ASN A 759 -18.60 8.42 -6.32
CA ASN A 759 -19.99 8.88 -6.43
C ASN A 759 -20.50 8.77 -7.87
N GLY A 760 -20.68 7.55 -8.38
CA GLY A 760 -21.31 7.19 -9.67
C GLY A 760 -20.65 7.74 -10.96
N THR A 761 -19.77 8.73 -10.84
CA THR A 761 -19.05 9.44 -11.91
C THR A 761 -17.57 9.08 -11.91
N ASP A 762 -17.08 8.55 -10.79
CA ASP A 762 -15.73 8.07 -10.60
C ASP A 762 -15.65 6.58 -10.98
N SER A 763 -14.63 6.20 -11.75
CA SER A 763 -14.40 4.79 -12.06
C SER A 763 -13.91 4.06 -10.81
N PRO A 764 -14.39 2.83 -10.51
CA PRO A 764 -13.75 2.03 -9.48
C PRO A 764 -12.26 1.85 -9.82
N PRO A 765 -11.40 1.58 -8.82
CA PRO A 765 -10.02 1.19 -9.10
C PRO A 765 -9.99 0.06 -10.15
N VAL A 766 -9.05 0.14 -11.08
CA VAL A 766 -8.93 -0.83 -12.18
C VAL A 766 -8.84 -2.24 -11.58
N GLY A 767 -9.67 -3.17 -12.09
CA GLY A 767 -9.73 -4.56 -11.61
C GLY A 767 -10.61 -4.79 -10.37
N MET A 768 -11.27 -3.76 -9.82
CA MET A 768 -12.27 -3.92 -8.76
C MET A 768 -13.68 -3.74 -9.28
N ALA A 769 -14.58 -4.65 -8.91
CA ALA A 769 -16.01 -4.41 -9.07
C ALA A 769 -16.44 -3.27 -8.14
N VAL A 770 -17.22 -2.31 -8.67
CA VAL A 770 -17.88 -1.27 -7.86
C VAL A 770 -18.60 -1.97 -6.70
N PRO A 771 -18.38 -1.54 -5.44
CA PRO A 771 -19.14 -2.11 -4.34
C PRO A 771 -20.64 -1.96 -4.60
N LYS A 772 -21.38 -3.07 -4.64
CA LYS A 772 -22.83 -3.12 -4.97
C LYS A 772 -23.77 -2.30 -4.03
N MET A 773 -23.21 -1.67 -3.00
CA MET A 773 -23.91 -1.14 -1.84
C MET A 773 -24.69 0.17 -2.07
N PHE A 774 -24.73 0.68 -3.31
CA PHE A 774 -25.50 1.89 -3.67
C PHE A 774 -26.89 1.62 -4.23
N SER A 775 -27.13 0.40 -4.71
CA SER A 775 -28.36 0.07 -5.44
C SER A 775 -29.09 -1.17 -4.92
N GLU A 776 -28.50 -1.92 -4.00
CA GLU A 776 -29.15 -3.13 -3.44
C GLU A 776 -30.15 -2.75 -2.33
N PRO A 777 -31.34 -3.38 -2.30
CA PRO A 777 -32.24 -3.31 -1.15
C PRO A 777 -31.51 -3.78 0.12
N GLU A 778 -31.78 -3.15 1.27
CA GLU A 778 -31.17 -3.50 2.56
C GLU A 778 -31.32 -5.00 2.93
N SER A 779 -32.39 -5.65 2.46
CA SER A 779 -32.62 -7.09 2.65
C SER A 779 -31.58 -7.98 1.98
N GLU A 780 -30.87 -7.49 0.97
CA GLU A 780 -29.90 -8.23 0.16
C GLU A 780 -28.45 -7.86 0.47
N ALA A 781 -28.23 -6.77 1.22
CA ALA A 781 -26.90 -6.32 1.60
C ALA A 781 -26.21 -7.34 2.52
N ARG A 782 -25.01 -7.80 2.13
CA ARG A 782 -24.17 -8.72 2.94
C ARG A 782 -23.91 -8.19 4.35
N TYR A 783 -23.76 -6.87 4.47
CA TYR A 783 -23.63 -6.17 5.74
C TYR A 783 -24.91 -5.36 5.95
N LYS A 784 -25.64 -5.64 7.03
CA LYS A 784 -26.87 -4.88 7.36
C LYS A 784 -26.54 -3.51 7.92
N THR A 785 -27.40 -2.54 7.65
CA THR A 785 -27.26 -1.17 8.16
C THR A 785 -27.92 -1.01 9.52
N ASN A 786 -27.41 -0.08 10.32
CA ASN A 786 -28.13 0.40 11.49
C ASN A 786 -28.99 1.59 11.00
N GLY A 787 -30.23 1.30 10.58
CA GLY A 787 -31.16 2.29 10.01
C GLY A 787 -31.21 2.32 8.47
N SER A 788 -32.13 3.12 7.94
CA SER A 788 -32.55 3.20 6.54
C SER A 788 -31.63 3.97 5.59
N LYS A 789 -30.65 4.73 6.10
CA LYS A 789 -29.79 5.60 5.28
C LYS A 789 -28.52 4.93 4.73
N GLY A 790 -28.51 3.60 4.59
CA GLY A 790 -27.38 2.90 4.00
C GLY A 790 -26.12 2.88 4.88
N GLN A 791 -25.03 2.34 4.34
CA GLN A 791 -23.75 2.10 5.03
C GLN A 791 -22.67 3.14 4.71
N VAL A 792 -23.06 4.15 3.94
CA VAL A 792 -22.17 5.19 3.47
C VAL A 792 -22.63 6.52 4.04
N TYR A 793 -21.69 7.27 4.58
CA TYR A 793 -21.90 8.61 5.08
C TYR A 793 -21.39 9.61 4.04
N THR A 794 -22.31 10.38 3.46
CA THR A 794 -22.03 11.52 2.57
C THR A 794 -22.57 12.78 3.24
N GLY A 795 -21.76 13.47 4.04
CA GLY A 795 -22.26 14.63 4.79
C GLY A 795 -21.20 15.46 5.53
N HIS A 796 -21.58 16.70 5.83
CA HIS A 796 -21.12 17.50 6.98
C HIS A 796 -19.60 17.65 7.23
N GLN A 797 -18.89 18.35 6.34
CA GLN A 797 -17.46 18.77 6.47
C GLN A 797 -16.40 17.73 6.07
N HIS A 798 -16.80 16.66 5.39
CA HIS A 798 -15.86 15.81 4.66
C HIS A 798 -16.26 15.72 3.19
N SER A 799 -15.27 15.76 2.29
CA SER A 799 -15.48 15.55 0.86
C SER A 799 -15.42 14.06 0.53
N GLY A 800 -16.49 13.53 -0.04
CA GLY A 800 -16.57 12.11 -0.41
C GLY A 800 -17.32 11.26 0.58
N SER A 801 -17.43 9.97 0.26
CA SER A 801 -18.25 9.03 1.01
C SER A 801 -17.40 8.07 1.85
N HIS A 802 -17.79 7.92 3.12
CA HIS A 802 -17.05 7.14 4.12
C HIS A 802 -17.87 6.00 4.69
N CYS A 803 -17.18 4.99 5.23
CA CYS A 803 -17.83 3.85 5.87
C CYS A 803 -18.54 4.28 7.16
N ALA A 804 -19.85 4.09 7.21
CA ALA A 804 -20.73 4.42 8.33
C ALA A 804 -21.19 3.18 9.09
N TYR A 805 -20.45 2.07 8.98
CA TYR A 805 -20.83 0.80 9.57
C TYR A 805 -21.09 0.94 11.09
N GLY A 806 -22.25 0.46 11.54
CA GLY A 806 -22.68 0.51 12.94
C GLY A 806 -23.42 1.80 13.35
N LEU A 807 -23.41 2.86 12.54
CA LEU A 807 -24.08 4.12 12.86
C LEU A 807 -25.57 4.11 12.53
N SER A 808 -26.40 4.59 13.47
CA SER A 808 -27.83 4.83 13.27
C SER A 808 -28.10 6.02 12.32
N ASP A 809 -29.30 6.09 11.74
CA ASP A 809 -29.71 7.23 10.89
C ASP A 809 -29.68 8.58 11.63
N ALA A 810 -29.95 8.58 12.93
CA ALA A 810 -29.86 9.76 13.79
C ALA A 810 -28.41 10.23 13.95
N GLN A 811 -27.48 9.30 14.16
CA GLN A 811 -26.04 9.60 14.19
C GLN A 811 -25.54 10.08 12.83
N LYS A 812 -26.02 9.46 11.73
CA LYS A 812 -25.70 9.90 10.37
C LYS A 812 -26.24 11.31 10.05
N ALA A 813 -27.27 11.78 10.74
CA ALA A 813 -27.86 13.09 10.55
C ALA A 813 -27.19 14.21 11.38
N GLN A 814 -26.21 13.89 12.23
CA GLN A 814 -25.50 14.91 13.01
C GLN A 814 -24.65 15.80 12.10
N ALA A 815 -24.63 17.10 12.41
CA ALA A 815 -23.99 18.13 11.59
C ALA A 815 -22.46 18.23 11.73
N SER A 816 -21.83 17.45 12.61
CA SER A 816 -20.38 17.48 12.87
C SER A 816 -19.85 16.12 13.34
N TYR A 817 -18.65 15.76 12.89
CA TYR A 817 -17.93 14.49 13.12
C TYR A 817 -17.27 14.34 14.50
N GLN A 818 -17.46 15.27 15.43
CA GLN A 818 -16.73 15.18 16.70
C GLN A 818 -17.11 13.89 17.45
N VAL A 819 -16.12 13.00 17.61
CA VAL A 819 -16.24 11.66 18.22
C VAL A 819 -16.97 11.72 19.56
N ALA A 820 -16.80 12.82 20.30
CA ALA A 820 -17.47 13.08 21.56
C ALA A 820 -19.01 13.03 21.48
N GLY A 821 -19.60 13.39 20.33
CA GLY A 821 -21.05 13.35 20.09
C GLY A 821 -21.57 12.02 19.48
N MET A 822 -20.68 11.18 18.97
CA MET A 822 -21.02 9.91 18.29
C MET A 822 -20.74 8.66 19.14
N GLY A 823 -19.89 8.77 20.15
CA GLY A 823 -19.56 7.71 21.11
C GLY A 823 -18.81 6.52 20.48
N ALA A 824 -18.90 5.35 21.13
CA ALA A 824 -18.22 4.11 20.74
C ALA A 824 -18.71 3.52 19.39
N ALA A 825 -19.78 4.07 18.80
CA ALA A 825 -20.35 3.58 17.55
C ALA A 825 -19.45 3.86 16.32
N ALA A 826 -18.52 4.81 16.41
CA ALA A 826 -17.57 5.19 15.37
C ALA A 826 -16.22 4.41 15.48
N ALA A 827 -16.27 3.07 15.47
CA ALA A 827 -15.09 2.22 15.70
C ALA A 827 -14.24 1.92 14.44
N CYS A 828 -14.79 2.19 13.24
CA CYS A 828 -14.10 1.93 11.98
C CYS A 828 -13.02 2.98 11.69
N VAL A 829 -11.83 2.54 11.27
CA VAL A 829 -10.75 3.42 10.75
C VAL A 829 -11.26 4.28 9.59
N MET A 830 -12.11 3.72 8.71
CA MET A 830 -12.62 4.44 7.54
C MET A 830 -13.73 5.45 7.83
N PHE A 831 -14.20 5.58 9.06
CA PHE A 831 -15.25 6.56 9.38
C PHE A 831 -14.74 8.02 9.37
N GLY A 832 -13.42 8.25 9.35
CA GLY A 832 -12.85 9.58 9.09
C GLY A 832 -12.85 10.54 10.27
N SER A 833 -13.19 10.07 11.47
CA SER A 833 -12.92 10.83 12.70
C SER A 833 -11.63 10.34 13.35
N GLY A 834 -10.84 11.26 13.94
CA GLY A 834 -9.59 10.90 14.62
C GLY A 834 -9.79 9.93 15.79
N GLY A 835 -8.73 9.21 16.18
CA GLY A 835 -8.71 8.38 17.40
C GLY A 835 -7.71 7.21 17.36
N VAL A 836 -7.22 6.80 18.54
CA VAL A 836 -6.11 5.80 18.71
C VAL A 836 -6.53 4.35 18.51
N ASN A 837 -7.79 4.00 18.79
CA ASN A 837 -8.22 2.61 19.02
C ASN A 837 -9.25 2.16 17.99
N ARG A 838 -9.00 2.44 16.71
CA ARG A 838 -9.89 2.04 15.62
C ARG A 838 -9.35 0.81 14.91
N ASN A 839 -10.25 -0.02 14.41
CA ASN A 839 -9.93 -1.15 13.54
C ASN A 839 -10.75 -1.03 12.25
N PHE A 840 -10.42 -1.77 11.20
CA PHE A 840 -11.35 -1.90 10.08
C PHE A 840 -12.60 -2.65 10.54
N CYS A 841 -13.79 -2.17 10.15
CA CYS A 841 -15.01 -2.93 10.38
C CYS A 841 -15.06 -4.15 9.44
N PRO A 842 -15.91 -5.17 9.72
CA PRO A 842 -16.01 -6.36 8.86
C PRO A 842 -16.25 -6.05 7.38
N GLN A 843 -17.02 -5.01 7.09
CA GLN A 843 -17.26 -4.51 5.73
C GLN A 843 -15.97 -3.97 5.09
N CYS A 844 -15.23 -3.10 5.78
CA CYS A 844 -13.97 -2.56 5.29
C CYS A 844 -12.92 -3.66 5.09
N ILE A 845 -12.88 -4.66 5.98
CA ILE A 845 -11.97 -5.81 5.84
C ILE A 845 -12.27 -6.56 4.53
N ASP A 846 -13.52 -6.91 4.27
CA ASP A 846 -13.91 -7.61 3.04
C ASP A 846 -13.61 -6.81 1.76
N LEU A 847 -13.83 -5.49 1.81
CA LEU A 847 -13.50 -4.58 0.72
C LEU A 847 -11.99 -4.52 0.44
N ILE A 848 -11.16 -4.24 1.46
CA ILE A 848 -9.70 -4.18 1.27
C ILE A 848 -9.15 -5.54 0.87
N ARG A 849 -9.68 -6.66 1.40
CA ARG A 849 -9.24 -8.01 1.02
C ARG A 849 -9.37 -8.30 -0.47
N GLY A 850 -10.40 -7.77 -1.13
CA GLY A 850 -10.61 -7.92 -2.58
C GLY A 850 -9.76 -6.99 -3.46
N ALA A 851 -9.04 -6.03 -2.88
CA ALA A 851 -8.32 -5.02 -3.65
C ALA A 851 -7.10 -5.57 -4.42
N ASN A 852 -7.02 -5.27 -5.72
CA ASN A 852 -5.78 -5.43 -6.49
C ASN A 852 -4.84 -4.25 -6.24
N LEU A 853 -3.82 -4.44 -5.39
CA LEU A 853 -2.88 -3.37 -5.04
C LEU A 853 -2.01 -2.90 -6.21
N THR A 854 -1.78 -3.74 -7.22
CA THR A 854 -0.93 -3.38 -8.38
C THR A 854 -1.61 -2.46 -9.38
N ALA A 855 -2.95 -2.40 -9.34
CA ALA A 855 -3.78 -1.64 -10.27
C ALA A 855 -4.18 -0.27 -9.71
N ILE A 856 -3.72 0.07 -8.51
CA ILE A 856 -3.90 1.40 -7.93
C ILE A 856 -3.03 2.35 -8.77
N PRO A 857 -3.64 3.28 -9.51
CA PRO A 857 -2.92 4.07 -10.50
C PRO A 857 -1.91 4.99 -9.81
N ASN A 858 -0.64 4.63 -9.87
CA ASN A 858 0.44 5.58 -9.69
C ASN A 858 0.39 6.58 -10.83
N VAL A 859 -0.07 7.78 -10.55
CA VAL A 859 0.07 8.87 -11.51
C VAL A 859 1.50 9.37 -11.38
N LYS A 860 2.37 8.78 -12.21
CA LYS A 860 3.72 9.29 -12.51
C LYS A 860 3.71 10.81 -12.57
N GLY A 861 4.72 11.38 -11.92
CA GLY A 861 4.84 12.81 -11.65
C GLY A 861 4.66 13.73 -12.85
N SER A 862 4.22 14.94 -12.51
CA SER A 862 4.60 16.17 -13.21
C SER A 862 5.56 16.95 -12.35
#